data_AF-A0A2T7PC46-F1
#
_entry.id   AF-A0A2T7PC46-F1
#
_cell.length_a   1.000
_cell.length_b   1.000
_cell.length_c   1.000
_cell.angle_alpha   90.00
_cell.angle_beta   90.00
_cell.angle_gamma   90.00
#
_symmetry.space_group_name_H-M   'P 1'
#
loop_
_entity.id
_entity.type
_entity.pdbx_description
1 polymer ?
#
loop_
_entity_poly.entity_id
_entity_poly.type
_entity_poly.pdbx_seq_one_letter_code
_entity_poly.pdbx_strand_id
1 'polypeptide(L)'
;MLPVHLNGTFALTSSRRNLLISTEEDIDNKGGNWNSALVSDAVCRAYVLLLQSLQDHVGANYSSYYQLWPRSENGLSLVDSFYTCLINDNYSVFPSQTRWVSFHEATFFDPAFRFSQIGDLAFRTALELKKGQIIIVSDFWKTPDKVKVRDTLTLHAILRGSQHVRRFVSTVACIPCDVSHELKTPHELVHPLCDAAVLFLPADGRFPQNGSEEGAVDFCQSECLMRLTELGMNDDDLQWRDIIQRANSVKDLLALDKSLAFSRAVSIVDYLASTSSCSKTLRILQYSPDEKEQLSRTEFLPVLTKPRDWPFPWFEDDIQPRLAAPCQLYPSRMTNLVSCTQKLLDDSSTSSLRLKTTKESRSIVHDSLKIVTQELPAHEDTVKSAVNQLLTVAKFHESHQEIERVREKFGTQDMLGVMEEMKQDVGDRQLSDDQVELFCRAAQLFCFARLETQDVHPLDPKQRFGQSEKLTNRIKRLLQGYTCDVSIFKEFIQNADDAGATEIRFIKDFRQLGTDSVPDGWKEFQGPALCVYNNADFTSKDIAGIQNLGEGSKGEEMMKTGQFGVGFNAVYHITDVPSFWTRRDGTEQAICEPGMELNDIDSLKEEYPDMVDGYLLNTFDMSQPATLFRLPLRTKWMATKSSIKKEPMTEYIVSSLLTDFLKDASLCLLFLNNLQKIGIYSTKDGRKLETEYEIEMVIDKRNALRKEAFREILSGESEMMIDDGLSSGIVEMKSSETIVNFSLKDSHGVQEDWIQVNRAGFLDASKAPEKLQDDWRKEHFRLLPRGGVATHPIYHRRVSKPLSKQDNIQSRVFCTLPLPVKTDLPVHINGHFALEHESRRNLWDREDDSRTTWNKLLCTDVIAPSYVKALEQVKFAWFRTKHEDETSTEAAAKIVEFFALFPSIPKTESSFWSPLVEAFYQEVINGRQALFPVTRADTPGVIWTSIVKEKSFAGYFRRPPEYSSPVLPYYSQNDTEKRVSDGKLLELLKRLNMKIVQAPLHVFTALKNYGADKIQEATLSAVLPFLKSCTATASDTCQLKNLPQPLADLGLDGEDVLTLDLFKIGQPCALNTGLLPTEDWLQRLWSLSSAK
;
A
#
# COMPACT_ATOMS: atom_id res chain seq x y z
N MET A 1 -12.64 14.33 14.64
CA MET A 1 -13.77 14.70 15.53
C MET A 1 -13.26 15.60 16.63
N LEU A 2 -13.93 16.71 16.91
CA LEU A 2 -13.55 17.64 17.99
C LEU A 2 -13.96 17.05 19.36
N PRO A 3 -13.16 17.22 20.43
CA PRO A 3 -13.48 16.69 21.76
C PRO A 3 -14.55 17.52 22.49
N VAL A 4 -15.04 18.61 21.88
CA VAL A 4 -16.13 19.45 22.37
C VAL A 4 -17.15 19.67 21.26
N HIS A 5 -18.42 19.83 21.62
CA HIS A 5 -19.47 20.23 20.69
C HIS A 5 -19.44 21.75 20.50
N LEU A 6 -19.44 22.20 19.24
CA LEU A 6 -19.47 23.60 18.88
C LEU A 6 -20.89 24.04 18.54
N ASN A 7 -21.31 25.21 19.05
CA ASN A 7 -22.57 25.84 18.70
C ASN A 7 -22.30 27.25 18.18
N GLY A 8 -22.89 27.57 17.03
CA GLY A 8 -22.74 28.87 16.38
C GLY A 8 -23.66 28.97 15.16
N THR A 9 -23.88 30.19 14.68
CA THR A 9 -24.70 30.46 13.49
C THR A 9 -23.90 30.19 12.22
N PHE A 10 -23.64 28.93 11.90
CA PHE A 10 -22.83 28.56 10.75
C PHE A 10 -23.58 28.67 9.40
N ALA A 11 -22.86 29.03 8.35
CA ALA A 11 -23.32 28.96 6.97
C ALA A 11 -23.19 27.52 6.42
N LEU A 12 -24.26 27.00 5.81
CA LEU A 12 -24.40 25.59 5.44
C LEU A 12 -24.58 25.42 3.92
N THR A 13 -24.22 24.26 3.40
CA THR A 13 -24.58 23.85 2.04
C THR A 13 -26.11 23.74 1.90
N SER A 14 -26.63 23.78 0.67
CA SER A 14 -28.07 23.62 0.40
C SER A 14 -28.65 22.32 0.95
N SER A 15 -27.85 21.24 0.97
CA SER A 15 -28.20 19.95 1.59
C SER A 15 -28.23 19.96 3.12
N ARG A 16 -27.73 21.04 3.75
CA ARG A 16 -27.53 21.19 5.21
C ARG A 16 -26.68 20.08 5.86
N ARG A 17 -25.96 19.30 5.05
CA ARG A 17 -25.09 18.21 5.52
C ARG A 17 -23.68 18.66 5.83
N ASN A 18 -23.24 19.77 5.22
CA ASN A 18 -21.88 20.28 5.35
C ASN A 18 -21.89 21.79 5.62
N LEU A 19 -20.83 22.27 6.27
CA LEU A 19 -20.49 23.69 6.34
C LEU A 19 -20.03 24.18 4.96
N LEU A 20 -20.30 25.44 4.64
CA LEU A 20 -19.64 26.08 3.51
C LEU A 20 -18.16 26.30 3.84
N ILE A 21 -17.29 25.93 2.90
CA ILE A 21 -15.82 26.01 3.01
C ILE A 21 -15.33 26.91 1.87
N SER A 22 -14.48 27.89 2.16
CA SER A 22 -13.84 28.72 1.14
C SER A 22 -12.70 27.93 0.47
N THR A 23 -12.70 27.85 -0.85
CA THR A 23 -11.59 27.30 -1.66
C THR A 23 -10.88 28.45 -2.40
N GLU A 24 -9.62 28.26 -2.77
CA GLU A 24 -8.79 29.30 -3.43
C GLU A 24 -9.34 29.76 -4.80
N GLU A 25 -10.26 29.00 -5.39
CA GLU A 25 -10.89 29.30 -6.69
C GLU A 25 -12.19 30.14 -6.57
N ASP A 26 -12.75 30.29 -5.38
CA ASP A 26 -14.04 30.96 -5.16
C ASP A 26 -13.87 32.38 -4.57
N ILE A 27 -13.67 33.36 -5.44
CA ILE A 27 -13.45 34.78 -5.08
C ILE A 27 -14.65 35.41 -4.32
N ASP A 28 -15.82 34.76 -4.28
CA ASP A 28 -17.06 35.33 -3.72
C ASP A 28 -17.78 34.45 -2.65
N ASN A 29 -17.11 33.49 -2.01
CA ASN A 29 -17.72 32.61 -1.00
C ASN A 29 -17.91 33.28 0.39
N LYS A 30 -18.90 34.19 0.48
CA LYS A 30 -19.26 34.89 1.73
C LYS A 30 -19.61 33.96 2.90
N GLY A 31 -20.18 32.79 2.61
CA GLY A 31 -20.57 31.81 3.64
C GLY A 31 -19.37 31.08 4.26
N GLY A 32 -18.41 30.67 3.44
CA GLY A 32 -17.14 30.10 3.92
C GLY A 32 -16.33 31.10 4.73
N ASN A 33 -16.27 32.36 4.30
CA ASN A 33 -15.58 33.43 5.02
C ASN A 33 -16.22 33.73 6.38
N TRP A 34 -17.55 33.72 6.47
CA TRP A 34 -18.26 33.86 7.74
C TRP A 34 -17.94 32.72 8.72
N ASN A 35 -17.98 31.47 8.24
CA ASN A 35 -17.63 30.31 9.07
C ASN A 35 -16.19 30.40 9.57
N SER A 36 -15.26 30.78 8.69
CA SER A 36 -13.86 30.98 9.06
C SER A 36 -13.70 32.02 10.18
N ALA A 37 -14.33 33.20 10.04
CA ALA A 37 -14.31 34.25 11.04
C ALA A 37 -14.91 33.78 12.39
N LEU A 38 -16.08 33.13 12.35
CA LEU A 38 -16.78 32.64 13.54
C LEU A 38 -15.95 31.62 14.33
N VAL A 39 -15.29 30.69 13.62
CA VAL A 39 -14.43 29.66 14.21
C VAL A 39 -13.14 30.27 14.78
N SER A 40 -12.55 31.22 14.06
CA SER A 40 -11.27 31.83 14.43
C SER A 40 -11.31 32.77 15.64
N ASP A 41 -12.48 33.35 15.98
CA ASP A 41 -12.59 34.31 17.08
C ASP A 41 -13.58 33.84 18.17
N ALA A 42 -14.88 33.97 17.91
CA ALA A 42 -15.91 33.77 18.93
C ALA A 42 -15.93 32.33 19.50
N VAL A 43 -15.90 31.32 18.62
CA VAL A 43 -15.95 29.90 19.03
C VAL A 43 -14.67 29.51 19.76
N CYS A 44 -13.51 29.96 19.25
CA CYS A 44 -12.20 29.75 19.88
C CYS A 44 -12.16 30.29 21.33
N ARG A 45 -12.58 31.55 21.55
CA ARG A 45 -12.58 32.15 22.89
C ARG A 45 -13.53 31.43 23.84
N ALA A 46 -14.71 31.05 23.36
CA ALA A 46 -15.66 30.27 24.16
C ALA A 46 -15.08 28.90 24.58
N TYR A 47 -14.31 28.27 23.68
CA TYR A 47 -13.63 27.01 23.96
C TYR A 47 -12.53 27.19 25.04
N VAL A 48 -11.70 28.22 24.95
CA VAL A 48 -10.70 28.50 26.00
C VAL A 48 -11.35 28.78 27.37
N LEU A 49 -12.44 29.54 27.39
CA LEU A 49 -13.20 29.82 28.62
C LEU A 49 -13.82 28.54 29.22
N LEU A 50 -14.30 27.62 28.38
CA LEU A 50 -14.74 26.30 28.82
C LEU A 50 -13.61 25.54 29.52
N LEU A 51 -12.41 25.50 28.93
CA LEU A 51 -11.25 24.84 29.52
C LEU A 51 -10.80 25.49 30.84
N GLN A 52 -10.96 26.81 30.99
CA GLN A 52 -10.74 27.49 32.26
C GLN A 52 -11.77 27.09 33.32
N SER A 53 -13.05 27.00 32.96
CA SER A 53 -14.10 26.59 33.90
C SER A 53 -13.95 25.14 34.40
N LEU A 54 -13.27 24.30 33.61
CA LEU A 54 -13.05 22.90 33.95
C LEU A 54 -11.88 22.68 34.93
N GLN A 55 -11.09 23.70 35.24
CA GLN A 55 -9.89 23.59 36.10
C GLN A 55 -10.17 23.00 37.48
N ASP A 56 -11.30 23.37 38.08
CA ASP A 56 -11.72 22.90 39.40
C ASP A 56 -12.12 21.41 39.43
N HIS A 57 -12.25 20.79 38.26
CA HIS A 57 -12.70 19.40 38.08
C HIS A 57 -11.57 18.47 37.59
N VAL A 58 -10.35 18.96 37.45
CA VAL A 58 -9.19 18.17 37.00
C VAL A 58 -8.45 17.55 38.20
N GLY A 59 -8.36 16.22 38.23
CA GLY A 59 -7.61 15.49 39.26
C GLY A 59 -6.07 15.63 39.12
N ALA A 60 -5.31 14.94 39.99
CA ALA A 60 -3.84 15.00 40.01
C ALA A 60 -3.15 14.50 38.71
N ASN A 61 -3.88 13.80 37.84
CA ASN A 61 -3.41 13.39 36.52
C ASN A 61 -4.01 14.29 35.44
N TYR A 62 -3.18 15.18 34.88
CA TYR A 62 -3.59 16.17 33.88
C TYR A 62 -3.76 15.59 32.46
N SER A 63 -3.47 14.31 32.24
CA SER A 63 -3.48 13.72 30.90
C SER A 63 -4.86 13.72 30.24
N SER A 64 -5.94 13.51 31.01
CA SER A 64 -7.32 13.58 30.54
C SER A 64 -7.78 15.01 30.22
N TYR A 65 -7.23 16.02 30.91
CA TYR A 65 -7.51 17.43 30.62
C TYR A 65 -6.99 17.83 29.22
N TYR A 66 -5.78 17.41 28.87
CA TYR A 66 -5.20 17.68 27.56
C TYR A 66 -5.86 16.90 26.41
N GLN A 67 -6.66 15.86 26.70
CA GLN A 67 -7.47 15.19 25.68
C GLN A 67 -8.63 16.07 25.18
N LEU A 68 -9.01 17.10 25.94
CA LEU A 68 -10.05 18.06 25.59
C LEU A 68 -9.54 19.19 24.67
N TRP A 69 -8.25 19.23 24.35
CA TRP A 69 -7.64 20.28 23.52
C TRP A 69 -7.77 19.92 22.03
N PRO A 70 -7.99 20.92 21.14
CA PRO A 70 -8.08 20.66 19.70
C PRO A 70 -6.71 20.21 19.13
N ARG A 71 -6.74 19.24 18.21
CA ARG A 71 -5.56 18.64 17.55
C ARG A 71 -5.51 19.01 16.07
N SER A 72 -4.34 18.87 15.43
CA SER A 72 -4.13 19.21 14.01
C SER A 72 -5.12 18.54 13.03
N GLU A 73 -5.64 17.36 13.38
CA GLU A 73 -6.66 16.62 12.63
C GLU A 73 -8.06 17.28 12.66
N ASN A 74 -8.25 18.34 13.46
CA ASN A 74 -9.52 19.02 13.65
C ASN A 74 -9.75 20.24 12.74
N GLY A 75 -8.85 20.48 11.77
CA GLY A 75 -8.89 21.60 10.83
C GLY A 75 -7.97 22.75 11.26
N LEU A 76 -7.10 23.20 10.34
CA LEU A 76 -6.02 24.15 10.60
C LEU A 76 -6.50 25.44 11.26
N SER A 77 -7.59 26.05 10.75
CA SER A 77 -8.02 27.38 11.20
C SER A 77 -8.48 27.47 12.66
N LEU A 78 -9.15 26.44 13.20
CA LEU A 78 -9.59 26.43 14.60
C LEU A 78 -8.41 26.19 15.54
N VAL A 79 -7.53 25.26 15.17
CA VAL A 79 -6.35 24.88 15.95
C VAL A 79 -5.42 26.07 16.07
N ASP A 80 -5.10 26.71 14.95
CA ASP A 80 -4.19 27.86 14.90
C ASP A 80 -4.75 29.02 15.73
N SER A 81 -6.04 29.32 15.58
CA SER A 81 -6.70 30.38 16.34
C SER A 81 -6.75 30.09 17.85
N PHE A 82 -7.01 28.83 18.22
CA PHE A 82 -7.03 28.38 19.62
C PHE A 82 -5.67 28.56 20.30
N TYR A 83 -4.58 28.09 19.69
CA TYR A 83 -3.26 28.25 20.29
C TYR A 83 -2.77 29.70 20.24
N THR A 84 -3.11 30.46 19.19
CA THR A 84 -2.85 31.90 19.11
C THR A 84 -3.54 32.65 20.26
N CYS A 85 -4.78 32.28 20.59
CA CYS A 85 -5.52 32.80 21.73
C CYS A 85 -4.80 32.51 23.06
N LEU A 86 -4.33 31.27 23.28
CA LEU A 86 -3.60 30.90 24.50
C LEU A 86 -2.23 31.58 24.67
N ILE A 87 -1.56 31.89 23.56
CA ILE A 87 -0.25 32.54 23.55
C ILE A 87 -0.38 34.04 23.77
N ASN A 88 -1.40 34.68 23.18
CA ASN A 88 -1.55 36.14 23.19
C ASN A 88 -2.40 36.63 24.37
N ASP A 89 -3.41 35.85 24.75
CA ASP A 89 -4.32 36.20 25.83
C ASP A 89 -3.91 35.39 27.08
N ASN A 90 -3.75 36.08 28.20
CA ASN A 90 -3.16 35.59 29.46
C ASN A 90 -4.04 34.56 30.22
N TYR A 91 -4.47 33.50 29.54
CA TYR A 91 -5.34 32.47 30.09
C TYR A 91 -4.53 31.45 30.89
N SER A 92 -4.80 31.34 32.19
CA SER A 92 -4.11 30.40 33.10
C SER A 92 -4.61 28.96 32.94
N VAL A 93 -4.42 28.33 31.78
CA VAL A 93 -4.93 26.97 31.46
C VAL A 93 -3.88 25.85 31.55
N PHE A 94 -2.66 26.14 32.00
CA PHE A 94 -1.62 25.11 32.12
C PHE A 94 -1.46 24.67 33.59
N PRO A 95 -1.69 23.40 33.93
CA PRO A 95 -1.47 22.90 35.28
C PRO A 95 0.01 22.79 35.60
N SER A 96 0.42 23.32 36.76
CA SER A 96 1.71 23.03 37.38
C SER A 96 1.56 22.19 38.65
N GLN A 97 2.67 21.79 39.27
CA GLN A 97 2.66 21.08 40.54
C GLN A 97 2.00 21.85 41.69
N THR A 98 1.79 23.17 41.55
CA THR A 98 1.31 24.04 42.65
C THR A 98 0.11 24.92 42.29
N ARG A 99 -0.02 25.35 41.03
CA ARG A 99 -1.11 26.21 40.55
C ARG A 99 -1.30 26.13 39.03
N TRP A 100 -2.43 26.59 38.52
CA TRP A 100 -2.60 26.84 37.09
C TRP A 100 -1.87 28.12 36.69
N VAL A 101 -1.18 28.07 35.56
CA VAL A 101 -0.31 29.14 35.06
C VAL A 101 -0.66 29.48 33.61
N SER A 102 -0.40 30.72 33.24
CA SER A 102 -0.50 31.18 31.85
C SER A 102 0.69 30.71 31.01
N PHE A 103 0.58 30.81 29.68
CA PHE A 103 1.66 30.46 28.76
C PHE A 103 2.98 31.20 29.09
N HIS A 104 2.88 32.49 29.46
CA HIS A 104 4.04 33.32 29.77
C HIS A 104 4.71 33.00 31.12
N GLU A 105 4.00 32.35 32.03
CA GLU A 105 4.51 31.96 33.35
C GLU A 105 5.19 30.58 33.37
N ALA A 106 4.99 29.77 32.32
CA ALA A 106 5.51 28.42 32.20
C ALA A 106 6.76 28.34 31.32
N THR A 107 7.72 27.50 31.70
CA THR A 107 8.81 27.06 30.81
C THR A 107 8.62 25.60 30.49
N PHE A 108 8.36 25.30 29.22
CA PHE A 108 8.04 23.94 28.81
C PHE A 108 9.27 23.20 28.27
N PHE A 109 9.42 21.93 28.66
CA PHE A 109 10.50 21.05 28.19
C PHE A 109 9.98 19.84 27.43
N ASP A 110 10.75 19.39 26.43
CA ASP A 110 10.54 18.10 25.79
C ASP A 110 10.79 16.95 26.76
N PRO A 111 9.89 15.98 26.90
CA PRO A 111 10.20 14.69 27.50
C PRO A 111 11.40 14.02 26.82
N ALA A 112 11.56 14.18 25.50
CA ALA A 112 12.67 13.65 24.71
C ALA A 112 14.02 14.33 24.94
N PHE A 113 14.06 15.52 25.54
CA PHE A 113 15.31 16.08 26.05
C PHE A 113 15.90 15.19 27.14
N ARG A 114 15.14 14.30 27.79
CA ARG A 114 15.68 13.36 28.78
C ARG A 114 16.25 12.07 28.19
N PHE A 115 16.07 11.82 26.89
CA PHE A 115 16.43 10.54 26.27
C PHE A 115 17.83 10.53 25.64
N SER A 116 18.59 11.62 25.71
CA SER A 116 19.99 11.68 25.27
C SER A 116 20.90 12.28 26.34
N GLN A 117 22.18 11.90 26.33
CA GLN A 117 23.18 12.47 27.24
C GLN A 117 23.33 14.00 27.08
N ILE A 118 23.12 14.52 25.86
CA ILE A 118 23.13 15.96 25.55
C ILE A 118 21.93 16.65 26.18
N GLY A 119 20.75 16.07 26.07
CA GLY A 119 19.54 16.68 26.60
C GLY A 119 19.43 16.62 28.13
N ASP A 120 20.01 15.60 28.77
CA ASP A 120 20.06 15.54 30.24
C ASP A 120 21.04 16.58 30.81
N LEU A 121 22.12 16.88 30.09
CA LEU A 121 23.03 17.98 30.41
C LEU A 121 22.37 19.36 30.20
N ALA A 122 21.63 19.53 29.10
CA ALA A 122 20.88 20.75 28.83
C ALA A 122 19.78 21.01 29.89
N PHE A 123 19.11 19.96 30.36
CA PHE A 123 18.09 20.05 31.40
C PHE A 123 18.67 20.49 32.76
N ARG A 124 19.80 19.91 33.19
CA ARG A 124 20.49 20.30 34.43
C ARG A 124 21.00 21.74 34.37
N THR A 125 21.56 22.13 33.22
CA THR A 125 22.04 23.50 32.97
C THR A 125 20.89 24.51 32.99
N ALA A 126 19.72 24.16 32.45
CA ALA A 126 18.56 25.04 32.46
C ALA A 126 17.95 25.22 33.87
N LEU A 127 17.96 24.18 34.70
CA LEU A 127 17.56 24.25 36.12
C LEU A 127 18.44 25.21 36.93
N GLU A 128 19.72 25.30 36.57
CA GLU A 128 20.66 26.24 37.22
C GLU A 128 20.51 27.67 36.70
N LEU A 129 20.26 27.86 35.40
CA LEU A 129 20.15 29.18 34.75
C LEU A 129 18.80 29.88 34.97
N LYS A 130 17.71 29.16 35.25
CA LYS A 130 16.33 29.68 35.32
C LYS A 130 15.70 29.55 36.71
N LYS A 131 16.44 29.94 37.77
CA LYS A 131 15.89 30.05 39.13
C LYS A 131 14.69 31.02 39.15
N GLY A 132 13.47 30.47 39.32
CA GLY A 132 12.24 31.25 39.52
C GLY A 132 11.11 31.02 38.51
N GLN A 133 11.32 30.28 37.42
CA GLN A 133 10.25 29.90 36.48
C GLN A 133 9.75 28.48 36.76
N ILE A 134 8.44 28.25 36.59
CA ILE A 134 7.82 26.93 36.79
C ILE A 134 8.05 26.07 35.55
N ILE A 135 8.72 24.94 35.73
CA ILE A 135 9.06 24.00 34.65
C ILE A 135 7.92 22.99 34.47
N ILE A 136 7.35 22.96 33.27
CA ILE A 136 6.32 21.97 32.89
C ILE A 136 6.95 20.97 31.93
N VAL A 137 7.06 19.70 32.36
CA VAL A 137 7.47 18.58 31.51
C VAL A 137 6.20 17.89 31.05
N SER A 138 5.90 18.01 29.75
CA SER A 138 4.66 17.50 29.16
C SER A 138 4.93 16.93 27.77
N ASP A 139 4.26 15.84 27.43
CA ASP A 139 4.24 15.24 26.08
C ASP A 139 3.60 16.16 25.02
N PHE A 140 3.17 17.37 25.42
CA PHE A 140 2.52 18.42 24.62
C PHE A 140 3.23 18.75 23.29
N TRP A 141 4.53 18.50 23.16
CA TRP A 141 5.33 19.13 22.13
C TRP A 141 5.96 18.15 21.11
N LYS A 142 5.17 17.28 20.48
CA LYS A 142 5.63 16.65 19.23
C LYS A 142 5.44 17.61 18.05
N THR A 143 6.03 18.81 18.12
CA THR A 143 5.73 19.95 17.23
C THR A 143 6.99 20.55 16.57
N PRO A 144 6.85 21.22 15.40
CA PRO A 144 7.95 21.82 14.63
C PRO A 144 8.87 22.76 15.43
N ASP A 145 8.37 23.44 16.46
CA ASP A 145 9.13 24.37 17.30
C ASP A 145 10.32 23.72 18.04
N LYS A 146 10.27 22.40 18.26
CA LYS A 146 11.37 21.68 18.89
C LYS A 146 12.50 21.28 17.96
N VAL A 147 12.18 21.07 16.68
CA VAL A 147 13.19 20.91 15.61
C VAL A 147 14.02 22.20 15.56
N LYS A 148 13.34 23.36 15.62
CA LYS A 148 13.97 24.68 15.71
C LYS A 148 14.86 24.83 16.95
N VAL A 149 14.43 24.38 18.14
CA VAL A 149 15.25 24.44 19.36
C VAL A 149 16.49 23.54 19.28
N ARG A 150 16.34 22.29 18.81
CA ARG A 150 17.47 21.37 18.54
C ARG A 150 18.47 22.05 17.60
N ASP A 151 17.98 22.57 16.49
CA ASP A 151 18.80 23.15 15.44
C ASP A 151 19.51 24.43 15.92
N THR A 152 18.84 25.24 16.73
CA THR A 152 19.42 26.45 17.35
C THR A 152 20.57 26.07 18.30
N LEU A 153 20.41 24.98 19.06
CA LEU A 153 21.45 24.48 19.96
C LEU A 153 22.62 23.86 19.18
N THR A 154 22.35 23.12 18.09
CA THR A 154 23.38 22.59 17.20
C THR A 154 24.17 23.73 16.56
N LEU A 155 23.50 24.77 16.06
CA LEU A 155 24.14 25.96 15.50
C LEU A 155 25.02 26.65 16.56
N HIS A 156 24.51 26.80 17.79
CA HIS A 156 25.31 27.34 18.89
C HIS A 156 26.53 26.48 19.23
N ALA A 157 26.40 25.15 19.21
CA ALA A 157 27.50 24.22 19.46
C ALA A 157 28.60 24.31 18.38
N ILE A 158 28.23 24.52 17.11
CA ILE A 158 29.17 24.75 16.00
C ILE A 158 29.91 26.09 16.20
N LEU A 159 29.16 27.18 16.41
CA LEU A 159 29.70 28.54 16.46
C LEU A 159 30.48 28.85 17.74
N ARG A 160 30.00 28.38 18.90
CA ARG A 160 30.47 28.79 20.23
C ARG A 160 30.88 27.63 21.15
N GLY A 161 30.72 26.38 20.71
CA GLY A 161 31.11 25.21 21.49
C GLY A 161 32.61 25.08 21.75
N SER A 162 32.97 24.42 22.85
CA SER A 162 34.37 24.10 23.19
C SER A 162 34.99 23.13 22.19
N GLN A 163 36.33 22.99 22.18
CA GLN A 163 37.01 22.07 21.27
C GLN A 163 36.54 20.61 21.41
N HIS A 164 36.15 20.21 22.63
CA HIS A 164 35.57 18.89 22.87
C HIS A 164 34.20 18.72 22.20
N VAL A 165 33.30 19.71 22.37
CA VAL A 165 31.97 19.72 21.73
C VAL A 165 32.10 19.72 20.20
N ARG A 166 33.03 20.49 19.65
CA ARG A 166 33.30 20.54 18.21
C ARG A 166 33.80 19.20 17.64
N ARG A 167 34.66 18.47 18.36
CA ARG A 167 35.06 17.12 17.98
C ARG A 167 33.86 16.16 17.91
N PHE A 168 32.91 16.27 18.85
CA PHE A 168 31.69 15.47 18.80
C PHE A 168 30.81 15.80 17.60
N VAL A 169 30.61 17.09 17.29
CA VAL A 169 29.85 17.54 16.10
C VAL A 169 30.48 17.02 14.80
N SER A 170 31.81 16.89 14.72
CA SER A 170 32.47 16.33 13.53
C SER A 170 32.20 14.85 13.27
N THR A 171 31.74 14.11 14.30
CA THR A 171 31.54 12.64 14.26
C THR A 171 30.10 12.19 14.35
N VAL A 172 29.17 13.09 14.73
CA VAL A 172 27.77 12.76 15.00
C VAL A 172 26.88 13.47 13.99
N ALA A 173 25.95 12.73 13.38
CA ALA A 173 25.00 13.28 12.42
C ALA A 173 23.97 14.16 13.15
N CYS A 174 24.17 15.48 13.13
CA CYS A 174 23.35 16.42 13.87
C CYS A 174 22.98 17.69 13.08
N ILE A 175 23.43 17.83 11.83
CA ILE A 175 23.15 19.00 10.99
C ILE A 175 22.02 18.62 10.02
N PRO A 176 20.87 19.31 10.03
CA PRO A 176 19.77 19.01 9.13
C PRO A 176 20.09 19.43 7.69
N CYS A 177 19.62 18.63 6.74
CA CYS A 177 19.67 18.94 5.31
C CYS A 177 18.45 19.74 4.85
N ASP A 178 18.65 20.56 3.83
CA ASP A 178 17.69 21.54 3.33
C ASP A 178 16.34 20.96 2.91
N VAL A 179 16.32 19.92 2.06
CA VAL A 179 15.07 19.36 1.50
C VAL A 179 14.62 18.08 2.22
N SER A 180 15.56 17.27 2.73
CA SER A 180 15.23 15.97 3.33
C SER A 180 15.04 16.03 4.84
N HIS A 181 15.50 17.09 5.50
CA HIS A 181 15.63 17.22 6.96
C HIS A 181 16.37 16.06 7.65
N GLU A 182 17.05 15.20 6.87
CA GLU A 182 17.93 14.16 7.41
C GLU A 182 19.12 14.82 8.11
N LEU A 183 19.52 14.25 9.24
CA LEU A 183 20.70 14.73 9.96
C LEU A 183 21.95 14.11 9.33
N LYS A 184 22.97 14.93 9.05
CA LYS A 184 24.26 14.54 8.49
C LYS A 184 25.42 15.03 9.35
N THR A 185 26.56 14.36 9.22
CA THR A 185 27.85 14.85 9.72
C THR A 185 28.41 15.91 8.77
N PRO A 186 29.36 16.77 9.22
CA PRO A 186 30.02 17.72 8.32
C PRO A 186 30.57 17.07 7.05
N HIS A 187 31.27 15.93 7.17
CA HIS A 187 31.90 15.20 6.05
C HIS A 187 30.92 14.69 4.98
N GLU A 188 29.65 14.56 5.32
CA GLU A 188 28.59 14.16 4.39
C GLU A 188 27.95 15.37 3.70
N LEU A 189 28.27 16.60 4.10
CA LEU A 189 27.72 17.83 3.54
C LEU A 189 28.67 18.46 2.51
N VAL A 190 28.11 19.30 1.65
CA VAL A 190 28.81 20.07 0.62
C VAL A 190 28.49 21.54 0.83
N HIS A 191 29.50 22.38 0.77
CA HIS A 191 29.35 23.83 0.93
C HIS A 191 28.43 24.40 -0.18
N PRO A 192 27.30 25.05 0.12
CA PRO A 192 26.32 25.46 -0.91
C PRO A 192 26.84 26.44 -1.97
N LEU A 193 27.88 27.21 -1.62
CA LEU A 193 28.46 28.23 -2.51
C LEU A 193 29.78 27.81 -3.16
N CYS A 194 30.24 26.56 -2.97
CA CYS A 194 31.49 26.10 -3.59
C CYS A 194 31.28 25.71 -5.06
N ASP A 195 32.35 25.68 -5.85
CA ASP A 195 32.26 25.29 -7.26
C ASP A 195 31.80 23.84 -7.45
N ALA A 196 32.00 22.97 -6.45
CA ALA A 196 31.51 21.58 -6.46
C ALA A 196 29.99 21.44 -6.25
N ALA A 197 29.30 22.48 -5.76
CA ALA A 197 27.87 22.41 -5.41
C ALA A 197 26.99 22.08 -6.62
N VAL A 198 27.40 22.51 -7.83
CA VAL A 198 26.68 22.26 -9.09
C VAL A 198 26.48 20.78 -9.43
N LEU A 199 27.26 19.89 -8.79
CA LEU A 199 27.15 18.44 -8.97
C LEU A 199 26.00 17.82 -8.18
N PHE A 200 25.41 18.57 -7.25
CA PHE A 200 24.38 18.11 -6.33
C PHE A 200 23.06 18.84 -6.56
N LEU A 201 21.98 18.08 -6.56
CA LEU A 201 20.63 18.63 -6.52
C LEU A 201 20.20 18.82 -5.06
N PRO A 202 19.28 19.75 -4.76
CA PRO A 202 18.73 19.90 -3.40
C PRO A 202 18.19 18.59 -2.82
N ALA A 203 17.55 17.77 -3.67
CA ALA A 203 17.02 16.46 -3.29
C ALA A 203 18.10 15.40 -2.94
N ASP A 204 19.38 15.62 -3.29
CA ASP A 204 20.46 14.70 -2.90
C ASP A 204 20.74 14.74 -1.38
N GLY A 205 20.18 15.72 -0.65
CA GLY A 205 20.33 15.82 0.80
C GLY A 205 21.76 16.08 1.24
N ARG A 206 22.53 16.85 0.45
CA ARG A 206 23.96 17.16 0.69
C ARG A 206 24.21 18.60 1.14
N PHE A 207 23.18 19.45 1.14
CA PHE A 207 23.29 20.85 1.56
C PHE A 207 22.73 21.05 2.97
N PRO A 208 23.42 21.81 3.85
CA PRO A 208 22.86 22.21 5.13
C PRO A 208 21.55 22.98 4.96
N GLN A 209 20.66 22.86 5.94
CA GLN A 209 19.38 23.57 5.94
C GLN A 209 19.58 25.09 5.84
N ASN A 210 18.89 25.70 4.89
CA ASN A 210 18.86 27.14 4.73
C ASN A 210 17.70 27.73 5.57
N GLY A 211 17.79 29.01 5.90
CA GLY A 211 16.73 29.71 6.68
C GLY A 211 15.52 30.17 5.87
N SER A 212 15.27 29.62 4.67
CA SER A 212 14.20 30.12 3.78
C SER A 212 12.80 29.68 4.19
N GLU A 213 12.69 28.54 4.87
CA GLU A 213 11.43 28.09 5.47
C GLU A 213 11.15 28.86 6.77
N GLU A 214 9.89 29.28 6.93
CA GLU A 214 9.48 30.15 8.03
C GLU A 214 9.70 29.46 9.39
N GLY A 215 10.73 29.90 10.11
CA GLY A 215 11.11 29.33 11.40
C GLY A 215 12.23 28.27 11.36
N ALA A 216 12.76 27.91 10.20
CA ALA A 216 13.95 27.07 10.10
C ALA A 216 15.20 27.80 10.61
N VAL A 217 16.13 27.03 11.20
CA VAL A 217 17.43 27.56 11.63
C VAL A 217 18.39 27.52 10.45
N ASP A 218 18.97 28.67 10.15
CA ASP A 218 19.88 28.84 9.02
C ASP A 218 21.29 28.35 9.34
N PHE A 219 21.66 27.17 8.83
CA PHE A 219 23.02 26.66 8.89
C PHE A 219 23.90 27.17 7.74
N CYS A 220 23.32 27.89 6.78
CA CYS A 220 24.02 28.48 5.64
C CYS A 220 24.64 29.85 5.95
N GLN A 221 24.61 30.30 7.22
CA GLN A 221 25.30 31.49 7.67
C GLN A 221 26.81 31.39 7.42
N SER A 222 27.46 32.47 6.96
CA SER A 222 28.88 32.45 6.58
C SER A 222 29.82 31.99 7.70
N GLU A 223 29.54 32.37 8.95
CA GLU A 223 30.33 31.90 10.12
C GLU A 223 30.11 30.39 10.37
N CYS A 224 28.89 29.90 10.18
CA CYS A 224 28.56 28.48 10.36
C CYS A 224 29.21 27.62 9.27
N LEU A 225 29.07 28.00 8.00
CA LEU A 225 29.68 27.30 6.88
C LEU A 225 31.20 27.22 7.00
N MET A 226 31.86 28.32 7.41
CA MET A 226 33.31 28.31 7.69
C MET A 226 33.67 27.28 8.77
N ARG A 227 32.91 27.24 9.88
CA ARG A 227 33.13 26.25 10.96
C ARG A 227 32.84 24.82 10.51
N LEU A 228 31.83 24.60 9.67
CA LEU A 228 31.54 23.28 9.12
C LEU A 228 32.66 22.81 8.19
N THR A 229 33.23 23.69 7.37
CA THR A 229 34.41 23.39 6.55
C THR A 229 35.63 23.04 7.42
N GLU A 230 35.89 23.79 8.51
CA GLU A 230 36.92 23.42 9.50
C GLU A 230 36.69 22.04 10.14
N LEU A 231 35.43 21.61 10.25
CA LEU A 231 35.01 20.32 10.81
C LEU A 231 34.93 19.19 9.77
N GLY A 232 35.33 19.45 8.52
CA GLY A 232 35.46 18.45 7.47
C GLY A 232 34.34 18.45 6.43
N MET A 233 33.50 19.49 6.36
CA MET A 233 32.53 19.65 5.26
C MET A 233 33.24 19.83 3.91
N ASN A 234 32.74 19.15 2.89
CA ASN A 234 33.33 19.19 1.55
C ASN A 234 33.15 20.59 0.94
N ASP A 235 34.19 21.11 0.32
CA ASP A 235 34.23 22.42 -0.33
C ASP A 235 34.50 22.27 -1.84
N ASP A 236 35.35 23.12 -2.44
CA ASP A 236 35.62 23.13 -3.87
C ASP A 236 36.25 21.84 -4.41
N ASP A 237 37.03 21.12 -3.60
CA ASP A 237 37.81 19.97 -4.04
C ASP A 237 37.27 18.66 -3.41
N LEU A 238 36.33 18.01 -4.12
CA LEU A 238 35.69 16.78 -3.70
C LEU A 238 36.65 15.58 -3.74
N GLN A 239 36.44 14.67 -2.78
CA GLN A 239 37.13 13.40 -2.76
C GLN A 239 36.68 12.50 -3.92
N TRP A 240 37.57 11.63 -4.40
CA TRP A 240 37.29 10.71 -5.50
C TRP A 240 35.97 9.92 -5.32
N ARG A 241 35.71 9.45 -4.10
CA ARG A 241 34.48 8.73 -3.73
C ARG A 241 33.20 9.50 -4.07
N ASP A 242 33.21 10.81 -3.93
CA ASP A 242 32.05 11.66 -4.18
C ASP A 242 31.84 11.84 -5.69
N ILE A 243 32.92 11.99 -6.46
CA ILE A 243 32.88 12.11 -7.92
C ILE A 243 32.34 10.84 -8.58
N ILE A 244 32.86 9.67 -8.20
CA ILE A 244 32.37 8.41 -8.77
C ILE A 244 30.93 8.13 -8.35
N GLN A 245 30.52 8.52 -7.14
CA GLN A 245 29.12 8.43 -6.71
C GLN A 245 28.22 9.36 -7.54
N ARG A 246 28.66 10.59 -7.86
CA ARG A 246 27.91 11.51 -8.72
C ARG A 246 27.78 10.98 -10.13
N ALA A 247 28.85 10.40 -10.71
CA ALA A 247 28.81 9.77 -12.02
C ALA A 247 27.79 8.62 -12.06
N ASN A 248 27.79 7.72 -11.07
CA ASN A 248 26.82 6.62 -11.01
C ASN A 248 25.37 7.13 -10.86
N SER A 249 25.14 8.22 -10.12
CA SER A 249 23.80 8.77 -9.91
C SER A 249 23.13 9.32 -11.17
N VAL A 250 23.88 9.56 -12.25
CA VAL A 250 23.31 10.06 -13.52
C VAL A 250 22.36 9.03 -14.13
N LYS A 251 22.68 7.73 -13.98
CA LYS A 251 21.82 6.62 -14.44
C LYS A 251 20.48 6.58 -13.70
N ASP A 252 20.53 6.75 -12.38
CA ASP A 252 19.32 6.79 -11.55
C ASP A 252 18.49 8.04 -11.86
N LEU A 253 19.13 9.18 -12.09
CA LEU A 253 18.44 10.40 -12.52
C LEU A 253 17.80 10.28 -13.89
N LEU A 254 18.41 9.57 -14.84
CA LEU A 254 17.85 9.46 -16.20
C LEU A 254 16.47 8.77 -16.19
N ALA A 255 16.23 7.86 -15.23
CA ALA A 255 14.93 7.23 -15.03
C ALA A 255 13.85 8.21 -14.48
N LEU A 256 14.28 9.31 -13.85
CA LEU A 256 13.41 10.31 -13.23
C LEU A 256 13.21 11.54 -14.14
N ASP A 257 14.31 12.14 -14.61
CA ASP A 257 14.33 13.35 -15.41
C ASP A 257 15.59 13.41 -16.31
N LYS A 258 15.36 13.38 -17.64
CA LYS A 258 16.40 13.46 -18.67
C LYS A 258 17.23 14.75 -18.57
N SER A 259 16.57 15.89 -18.36
CA SER A 259 17.21 17.20 -18.35
C SER A 259 18.15 17.34 -17.16
N LEU A 260 17.71 16.90 -15.97
CA LEU A 260 18.54 16.92 -14.77
C LEU A 260 19.71 15.94 -14.85
N ALA A 261 19.49 14.74 -15.39
CA ALA A 261 20.55 13.77 -15.63
C ALA A 261 21.64 14.33 -16.55
N PHE A 262 21.24 14.92 -17.68
CA PHE A 262 22.17 15.48 -18.66
C PHE A 262 22.90 16.71 -18.09
N SER A 263 22.18 17.56 -17.35
CA SER A 263 22.80 18.70 -16.65
C SER A 263 23.87 18.25 -15.65
N ARG A 264 23.62 17.18 -14.88
CA ARG A 264 24.60 16.62 -13.94
C ARG A 264 25.81 16.02 -14.67
N ALA A 265 25.58 15.29 -15.76
CA ALA A 265 26.66 14.73 -16.59
C ALA A 265 27.62 15.82 -17.10
N VAL A 266 27.06 16.90 -17.64
CA VAL A 266 27.82 18.07 -18.10
C VAL A 266 28.59 18.72 -16.95
N SER A 267 27.91 18.92 -15.81
CA SER A 267 28.52 19.54 -14.63
C SER A 267 29.70 18.73 -14.10
N ILE A 268 29.65 17.39 -14.15
CA ILE A 268 30.79 16.52 -13.79
C ILE A 268 31.98 16.78 -14.71
N VAL A 269 31.77 16.83 -16.03
CA VAL A 269 32.85 17.11 -16.99
C VAL A 269 33.45 18.49 -16.76
N ASP A 270 32.62 19.50 -16.51
CA ASP A 270 33.09 20.86 -16.25
C ASP A 270 33.82 21.01 -14.92
N TYR A 271 33.35 20.32 -13.88
CA TYR A 271 34.04 20.27 -12.61
C TYR A 271 35.45 19.66 -12.74
N LEU A 272 35.57 18.59 -13.53
CA LEU A 272 36.85 17.95 -13.84
C LEU A 272 37.75 18.82 -14.73
N ALA A 273 37.14 19.62 -15.61
CA ALA A 273 37.81 20.55 -16.52
C ALA A 273 38.13 21.92 -15.89
N SER A 274 37.82 22.12 -14.61
CA SER A 274 38.19 23.33 -13.87
C SER A 274 39.41 23.07 -12.99
N THR A 275 40.07 24.16 -12.59
CA THR A 275 41.28 24.11 -11.77
C THR A 275 40.93 23.85 -10.31
N SER A 276 41.64 22.94 -9.64
CA SER A 276 41.49 22.75 -8.21
C SER A 276 42.05 23.94 -7.42
N SER A 277 41.38 24.23 -6.32
CA SER A 277 41.70 25.33 -5.42
C SER A 277 43.07 25.15 -4.75
N CYS A 278 43.49 23.89 -4.54
CA CYS A 278 44.77 23.56 -3.91
C CYS A 278 45.99 23.56 -4.86
N SER A 279 45.84 23.09 -6.11
CA SER A 279 46.98 22.85 -7.02
C SER A 279 47.06 23.80 -8.22
N LYS A 280 45.98 24.54 -8.54
CA LYS A 280 45.85 25.34 -9.78
C LYS A 280 46.01 24.54 -11.09
N THR A 281 45.98 23.20 -11.00
CA THR A 281 45.92 22.27 -12.14
C THR A 281 44.48 21.79 -12.35
N LEU A 282 44.16 21.26 -13.53
CA LEU A 282 42.85 20.68 -13.80
C LEU A 282 42.57 19.54 -12.80
N ARG A 283 41.37 19.51 -12.20
CA ARG A 283 40.98 18.50 -11.21
C ARG A 283 41.15 17.07 -11.73
N ILE A 284 40.84 16.83 -13.01
CA ILE A 284 41.05 15.51 -13.62
C ILE A 284 42.50 15.03 -13.52
N LEU A 285 43.49 15.93 -13.57
CA LEU A 285 44.90 15.55 -13.58
C LEU A 285 45.38 15.09 -12.20
N GLN A 286 44.65 15.42 -11.12
CA GLN A 286 44.99 15.06 -9.75
C GLN A 286 44.64 13.62 -9.40
N TYR A 287 43.68 13.02 -10.11
CA TYR A 287 43.30 11.64 -9.89
C TYR A 287 44.34 10.67 -10.46
N SER A 288 44.52 9.56 -9.77
CA SER A 288 45.40 8.46 -10.16
C SER A 288 44.94 7.82 -11.48
N PRO A 289 45.83 7.09 -12.19
CA PRO A 289 45.46 6.35 -13.40
C PRO A 289 44.29 5.38 -13.18
N ASP A 290 44.22 4.71 -12.03
CA ASP A 290 43.17 3.76 -11.68
C ASP A 290 41.81 4.45 -11.50
N GLU A 291 41.79 5.61 -10.84
CA GLU A 291 40.58 6.43 -10.67
C GLU A 291 40.07 6.94 -12.02
N LYS A 292 40.97 7.44 -12.88
CA LYS A 292 40.62 7.86 -14.26
C LYS A 292 40.07 6.70 -15.07
N GLU A 293 40.66 5.50 -14.95
CA GLU A 293 40.17 4.30 -15.63
C GLU A 293 38.79 3.87 -15.13
N GLN A 294 38.55 3.94 -13.83
CA GLN A 294 37.24 3.64 -13.26
C GLN A 294 36.16 4.63 -13.75
N LEU A 295 36.47 5.94 -13.78
CA LEU A 295 35.54 6.93 -14.33
C LEU A 295 35.28 6.72 -15.83
N SER A 296 36.34 6.39 -16.58
CA SER A 296 36.29 6.10 -18.01
C SER A 296 35.34 4.94 -18.36
N ARG A 297 35.15 3.98 -17.43
CA ARG A 297 34.26 2.82 -17.58
C ARG A 297 32.85 3.04 -16.98
N THR A 298 32.58 4.18 -16.36
CA THR A 298 31.30 4.48 -15.70
C THR A 298 30.30 5.07 -16.71
N GLU A 299 29.09 4.54 -16.78
CA GLU A 299 28.03 5.01 -17.69
C GLU A 299 27.37 6.29 -17.18
N PHE A 300 27.91 7.46 -17.54
CA PHE A 300 27.33 8.74 -17.11
C PHE A 300 27.26 9.82 -18.20
N LEU A 301 27.83 9.59 -19.39
CA LEU A 301 27.81 10.57 -20.47
C LEU A 301 26.66 10.30 -21.45
N PRO A 302 25.96 11.35 -21.93
CA PRO A 302 24.81 11.20 -22.81
C PRO A 302 25.22 10.77 -24.22
N VAL A 303 24.42 9.87 -24.81
CA VAL A 303 24.58 9.42 -26.20
C VAL A 303 23.73 10.29 -27.12
N LEU A 304 24.33 10.77 -28.21
CA LEU A 304 23.67 11.59 -29.21
C LEU A 304 22.57 10.81 -29.92
N THR A 305 21.34 11.29 -29.81
CA THR A 305 20.18 10.73 -30.50
C THR A 305 20.17 11.13 -31.96
N LYS A 306 19.67 10.25 -32.84
CA LYS A 306 19.53 10.51 -34.27
C LYS A 306 18.77 11.82 -34.54
N PRO A 307 19.35 12.78 -35.28
CA PRO A 307 18.62 13.97 -35.70
C PRO A 307 17.44 13.60 -36.60
N ARG A 308 16.31 14.31 -36.46
CA ARG A 308 15.06 14.01 -37.20
C ARG A 308 15.23 14.05 -38.73
N ASP A 309 16.11 14.92 -39.21
CA ASP A 309 16.39 15.11 -40.62
C ASP A 309 17.64 14.33 -41.09
N TRP A 310 18.14 13.39 -40.28
CA TRP A 310 19.34 12.64 -40.60
C TRP A 310 19.04 11.50 -41.60
N PRO A 311 19.64 11.51 -42.80
CA PRO A 311 19.22 10.65 -43.90
C PRO A 311 19.80 9.22 -43.83
N PHE A 312 20.68 8.93 -42.87
CA PHE A 312 21.42 7.66 -42.79
C PHE A 312 21.05 6.82 -41.56
N PRO A 313 21.24 5.48 -41.61
CA PRO A 313 21.14 4.61 -40.44
C PRO A 313 21.97 5.15 -39.27
N TRP A 314 21.45 5.06 -38.05
CA TRP A 314 22.14 5.50 -36.84
C TRP A 314 22.51 4.26 -36.02
N PHE A 315 23.69 4.26 -35.37
CA PHE A 315 24.23 3.08 -34.68
C PHE A 315 23.26 2.51 -33.62
N GLU A 316 22.54 3.39 -32.92
CA GLU A 316 21.39 3.03 -32.08
C GLU A 316 20.19 3.91 -32.47
N ASP A 317 19.32 3.42 -33.36
CA ASP A 317 18.11 4.12 -33.86
C ASP A 317 16.98 4.26 -32.80
N ASP A 318 17.34 4.18 -31.52
CA ASP A 318 16.40 4.34 -30.41
C ASP A 318 16.06 5.82 -30.19
N ILE A 319 14.76 6.11 -30.10
CA ILE A 319 14.24 7.45 -29.83
C ILE A 319 14.46 7.85 -28.35
N GLN A 320 14.84 6.89 -27.49
CA GLN A 320 15.06 7.12 -26.06
C GLN A 320 16.50 7.57 -25.75
N PRO A 321 16.67 8.58 -24.87
CA PRO A 321 17.99 9.02 -24.43
C PRO A 321 18.71 7.93 -23.64
N ARG A 322 20.01 7.76 -23.89
CA ARG A 322 20.87 6.76 -23.23
C ARG A 322 22.15 7.38 -22.68
N LEU A 323 22.76 6.66 -21.74
CA LEU A 323 24.10 6.95 -21.24
C LEU A 323 25.07 5.88 -21.74
N ALA A 324 26.34 6.25 -21.89
CA ALA A 324 27.41 5.30 -22.15
C ALA A 324 28.67 5.68 -21.35
N ALA A 325 29.57 4.71 -21.22
CA ALA A 325 30.88 4.95 -20.62
C ALA A 325 31.73 5.83 -21.54
N PRO A 326 32.51 6.79 -21.01
CA PRO A 326 33.42 7.61 -21.81
C PRO A 326 34.29 6.81 -22.78
N CYS A 327 34.83 5.65 -22.37
CA CYS A 327 35.67 4.81 -23.24
C CYS A 327 34.95 4.15 -24.43
N GLN A 328 33.61 4.27 -24.52
CA GLN A 328 32.79 3.71 -25.59
C GLN A 328 32.24 4.79 -26.54
N LEU A 329 32.56 6.05 -26.29
CA LEU A 329 32.00 7.19 -27.00
C LEU A 329 33.00 7.80 -27.98
N TYR A 330 32.49 8.24 -29.13
CA TYR A 330 33.19 9.07 -30.09
C TYR A 330 32.70 10.53 -29.99
N PRO A 331 33.58 11.52 -30.22
CA PRO A 331 33.19 12.93 -30.21
C PRO A 331 32.09 13.27 -31.23
N SER A 332 31.15 14.15 -30.87
CA SER A 332 30.05 14.58 -31.77
C SER A 332 30.52 15.17 -33.11
N ARG A 333 31.73 15.76 -33.18
CA ARG A 333 32.34 16.22 -34.43
C ARG A 333 32.53 15.11 -35.48
N MET A 334 32.54 13.85 -35.05
CA MET A 334 32.67 12.68 -35.93
C MET A 334 31.32 12.13 -36.39
N THR A 335 30.20 12.82 -36.13
CA THR A 335 28.86 12.41 -36.56
C THR A 335 28.84 11.98 -38.02
N ASN A 336 29.39 12.80 -38.93
CA ASN A 336 29.37 12.50 -40.36
C ASN A 336 30.26 11.30 -40.78
N LEU A 337 31.09 10.77 -39.88
CA LEU A 337 32.06 9.70 -40.17
C LEU A 337 31.68 8.36 -39.54
N VAL A 338 31.16 8.37 -38.32
CA VAL A 338 30.98 7.13 -37.52
C VAL A 338 29.56 6.94 -36.99
N SER A 339 28.61 7.84 -37.28
CA SER A 339 27.24 7.78 -36.72
C SER A 339 26.48 6.50 -37.02
N CYS A 340 26.81 5.79 -38.11
CA CYS A 340 26.20 4.53 -38.47
C CYS A 340 26.79 3.32 -37.73
N THR A 341 27.95 3.49 -37.09
CA THR A 341 28.79 2.37 -36.60
C THR A 341 29.23 2.48 -35.15
N GLN A 342 29.11 3.65 -34.52
CA GLN A 342 29.61 3.91 -33.18
C GLN A 342 28.68 4.83 -32.38
N LYS A 343 28.75 4.77 -31.04
CA LYS A 343 28.03 5.70 -30.15
C LYS A 343 28.73 7.05 -30.14
N LEU A 344 27.96 8.12 -30.31
CA LEU A 344 28.45 9.49 -30.32
C LEU A 344 28.09 10.19 -29.01
N LEU A 345 28.99 11.02 -28.48
CA LEU A 345 28.74 11.88 -27.32
C LEU A 345 27.75 12.98 -27.70
N ASP A 346 26.72 13.21 -26.88
CA ASP A 346 25.81 14.34 -27.06
C ASP A 346 26.38 15.63 -26.45
N ASP A 347 27.06 16.42 -27.27
CA ASP A 347 27.58 17.73 -26.87
C ASP A 347 26.54 18.86 -27.00
N SER A 348 25.31 18.60 -27.47
CA SER A 348 24.32 19.64 -27.82
C SER A 348 23.77 20.38 -26.60
N SER A 349 23.72 19.70 -25.46
CA SER A 349 23.28 20.23 -24.16
C SER A 349 24.28 21.23 -23.54
N THR A 350 25.47 21.38 -24.12
CA THR A 350 26.51 22.31 -23.62
C THR A 350 26.28 23.78 -24.01
N SER A 351 25.26 24.09 -24.80
CA SER A 351 25.02 25.45 -25.32
C SER A 351 24.27 26.38 -24.35
N SER A 352 23.53 25.83 -23.38
CA SER A 352 22.59 26.58 -22.53
C SER A 352 23.03 26.77 -21.07
N LEU A 353 24.17 26.21 -20.65
CA LEU A 353 24.75 26.42 -19.32
C LEU A 353 26.00 27.31 -19.44
N ARG A 354 26.12 28.35 -18.61
CA ARG A 354 27.26 29.28 -18.61
C ARG A 354 28.56 28.53 -18.25
N LEU A 355 29.26 28.01 -19.25
CA LEU A 355 30.51 27.27 -19.10
C LEU A 355 31.63 28.21 -18.63
N LYS A 356 32.10 28.05 -17.38
CA LYS A 356 33.30 28.72 -16.86
C LYS A 356 34.60 28.16 -17.48
N THR A 357 34.54 27.02 -18.18
CA THR A 357 35.69 26.23 -18.66
C THR A 357 35.91 26.37 -20.18
N THR A 358 37.17 26.28 -20.63
CA THR A 358 37.51 26.39 -22.05
C THR A 358 37.24 25.08 -22.81
N LYS A 359 37.05 25.17 -24.13
CA LYS A 359 36.94 24.00 -25.02
C LYS A 359 38.20 23.11 -24.96
N GLU A 360 39.37 23.72 -24.77
CA GLU A 360 40.66 23.04 -24.61
C GLU A 360 40.71 22.24 -23.30
N SER A 361 40.27 22.82 -22.18
CA SER A 361 40.22 22.15 -20.87
C SER A 361 39.28 20.94 -20.87
N ARG A 362 38.12 21.04 -21.54
CA ARG A 362 37.19 19.91 -21.71
C ARG A 362 37.78 18.81 -22.60
N SER A 363 38.50 19.17 -23.66
CA SER A 363 39.22 18.19 -24.49
C SER A 363 40.18 17.34 -23.67
N ILE A 364 40.94 17.96 -22.76
CA ILE A 364 41.88 17.25 -21.88
C ILE A 364 41.15 16.25 -20.96
N VAL A 365 39.95 16.59 -20.46
CA VAL A 365 39.12 15.66 -19.69
C VAL A 365 38.65 14.50 -20.56
N HIS A 366 38.11 14.77 -21.75
CA HIS A 366 37.67 13.74 -22.69
C HIS A 366 38.80 12.77 -23.08
N ASP A 367 40.00 13.31 -23.36
CA ASP A 367 41.20 12.51 -23.65
C ASP A 367 41.62 11.67 -22.42
N SER A 368 41.59 12.26 -21.21
CA SER A 368 41.91 11.55 -19.97
C SER A 368 40.91 10.42 -19.64
N LEU A 369 39.65 10.58 -20.06
CA LEU A 369 38.60 9.58 -19.91
C LEU A 369 38.53 8.58 -21.08
N LYS A 370 39.51 8.60 -21.98
CA LYS A 370 39.61 7.68 -23.14
C LYS A 370 38.42 7.78 -24.10
N ILE A 371 37.75 8.94 -24.20
CA ILE A 371 36.80 9.18 -25.30
C ILE A 371 37.59 9.08 -26.60
N VAL A 372 37.17 8.19 -27.49
CA VAL A 372 38.03 7.69 -28.57
C VAL A 372 38.40 8.82 -29.52
N THR A 373 39.67 9.23 -29.49
CA THR A 373 40.26 10.25 -30.39
C THR A 373 41.31 9.69 -31.34
N GLN A 374 41.60 8.38 -31.30
CA GLN A 374 42.65 7.76 -32.11
C GLN A 374 42.14 7.33 -33.50
N GLU A 375 43.00 7.56 -34.49
CA GLU A 375 42.79 7.39 -35.93
C GLU A 375 42.11 6.06 -36.27
N LEU A 376 40.99 6.11 -37.00
CA LEU A 376 40.39 4.94 -37.62
C LEU A 376 41.46 4.25 -38.49
N PRO A 377 41.80 2.97 -38.24
CA PRO A 377 42.40 2.15 -39.28
C PRO A 377 41.42 2.15 -40.43
N ALA A 378 41.87 2.52 -41.63
CA ALA A 378 41.07 2.56 -42.83
C ALA A 378 40.44 1.19 -43.11
N HIS A 379 39.26 0.91 -42.56
CA HIS A 379 38.46 -0.24 -42.93
C HIS A 379 37.66 0.16 -44.16
N GLU A 380 38.04 -0.47 -45.27
CA GLU A 380 37.45 -0.37 -46.61
C GLU A 380 35.90 -0.41 -46.59
N ASP A 381 35.32 -1.06 -45.58
CA ASP A 381 33.88 -1.21 -45.39
C ASP A 381 33.17 0.06 -44.89
N THR A 382 33.83 0.90 -44.07
CA THR A 382 33.28 2.19 -43.61
C THR A 382 33.22 3.19 -44.76
N VAL A 383 34.23 3.18 -45.64
CA VAL A 383 34.28 4.02 -46.85
C VAL A 383 33.25 3.55 -47.88
N LYS A 384 33.09 2.24 -48.09
CA LYS A 384 32.04 1.69 -48.98
C LYS A 384 30.63 2.03 -48.52
N SER A 385 30.37 1.99 -47.21
CA SER A 385 29.08 2.37 -46.64
C SER A 385 28.78 3.87 -46.82
N ALA A 386 29.77 4.74 -46.57
CA ALA A 386 29.64 6.18 -46.77
C ALA A 386 29.42 6.60 -48.24
N VAL A 387 30.06 5.91 -49.20
CA VAL A 387 29.91 6.19 -50.65
C VAL A 387 28.52 5.79 -51.16
N ASN A 388 27.96 4.65 -50.74
CA ASN A 388 26.60 4.24 -51.14
C ASN A 388 25.53 5.17 -50.55
N GLN A 389 25.79 5.73 -49.39
CA GLN A 389 24.93 6.66 -48.69
C GLN A 389 24.91 8.04 -49.38
N LEU A 390 26.06 8.58 -49.79
CA LEU A 390 26.15 9.83 -50.57
C LEU A 390 25.41 9.77 -51.92
N LEU A 391 25.41 8.61 -52.58
CA LEU A 391 24.66 8.37 -53.82
C LEU A 391 23.13 8.40 -53.63
N THR A 392 22.65 8.17 -52.42
CA THR A 392 21.21 8.14 -52.10
C THR A 392 20.70 9.54 -51.74
N VAL A 393 21.50 10.34 -51.03
CA VAL A 393 21.18 11.74 -50.69
C VAL A 393 21.24 12.65 -51.92
N ALA A 394 22.15 12.39 -52.87
CA ALA A 394 22.20 13.13 -54.14
C ALA A 394 20.89 13.02 -54.94
N LYS A 395 20.20 11.87 -54.85
CA LYS A 395 18.91 11.63 -55.53
C LYS A 395 17.72 12.31 -54.84
N PHE A 396 17.80 12.57 -53.53
CA PHE A 396 16.73 13.21 -52.75
C PHE A 396 16.77 14.74 -52.86
N HIS A 397 17.95 15.33 -53.05
CA HIS A 397 18.12 16.78 -53.14
C HIS A 397 17.57 17.37 -54.45
N GLU A 398 17.65 16.65 -55.57
CA GLU A 398 17.04 17.08 -56.85
C GLU A 398 15.51 17.17 -56.75
N SER A 399 14.86 16.24 -56.05
CA SER A 399 13.39 16.20 -55.95
C SER A 399 12.79 17.28 -55.03
N HIS A 400 13.53 17.78 -54.04
CA HIS A 400 13.02 18.76 -53.08
C HIS A 400 13.11 20.21 -53.60
N GLN A 401 14.06 20.52 -54.49
CA GLN A 401 14.18 21.85 -55.10
C GLN A 401 13.03 22.16 -56.08
N GLU A 402 12.39 21.13 -56.62
CA GLU A 402 11.32 21.26 -57.60
C GLU A 402 9.96 21.55 -56.93
N ILE A 403 9.77 21.07 -55.70
CA ILE A 403 8.54 21.24 -54.89
C ILE A 403 8.44 22.66 -54.31
N GLU A 404 9.56 23.25 -53.88
CA GLU A 404 9.58 24.61 -53.33
C GLU A 404 9.33 25.69 -54.41
N ARG A 405 9.71 25.44 -55.68
CA ARG A 405 9.37 26.34 -56.81
C ARG A 405 7.86 26.42 -57.10
N VAL A 406 7.10 25.37 -56.78
CA VAL A 406 5.66 25.35 -56.99
C VAL A 406 4.94 26.09 -55.86
N ARG A 407 5.48 26.02 -54.65
CA ARG A 407 4.87 26.61 -53.43
C ARG A 407 4.81 28.14 -53.45
N GLU A 408 5.80 28.82 -54.05
CA GLU A 408 5.84 30.29 -54.15
C GLU A 408 4.82 30.88 -55.16
N LYS A 409 4.22 30.05 -56.02
CA LYS A 409 3.26 30.50 -57.05
C LYS A 409 1.79 30.53 -56.60
N PHE A 410 1.45 30.01 -55.42
CA PHE A 410 0.06 29.74 -55.00
C PHE A 410 -0.42 30.57 -53.79
N GLY A 411 0.11 31.76 -53.60
CA GLY A 411 -0.45 32.74 -52.65
C GLY A 411 -1.36 33.73 -53.38
N THR A 412 -2.67 33.66 -53.16
CA THR A 412 -3.72 34.64 -53.53
C THR A 412 -4.26 34.60 -54.97
N GLN A 413 -5.30 33.78 -55.25
CA GLN A 413 -6.48 34.15 -56.08
C GLN A 413 -7.55 33.03 -56.18
N ASP A 414 -8.75 33.46 -56.58
CA ASP A 414 -10.08 32.82 -56.55
C ASP A 414 -10.21 31.44 -57.23
N MET A 415 -10.95 30.53 -56.60
CA MET A 415 -10.95 29.08 -56.88
C MET A 415 -11.86 28.67 -58.05
N LEU A 416 -12.82 29.52 -58.46
CA LEU A 416 -13.74 29.22 -59.57
C LEU A 416 -13.14 29.51 -60.95
N GLY A 417 -12.29 30.53 -61.08
CA GLY A 417 -11.61 30.85 -62.35
C GLY A 417 -10.56 29.80 -62.76
N VAL A 418 -9.94 29.15 -61.78
CA VAL A 418 -8.92 28.11 -62.00
C VAL A 418 -9.53 26.81 -62.52
N MET A 419 -10.78 26.50 -62.15
CA MET A 419 -11.46 25.28 -62.60
C MET A 419 -11.83 25.32 -64.10
N GLU A 420 -12.09 26.51 -64.66
CA GLU A 420 -12.39 26.69 -66.08
C GLU A 420 -11.12 26.61 -66.95
N GLU A 421 -10.01 27.20 -66.50
CA GLU A 421 -8.72 27.12 -67.22
C GLU A 421 -8.09 25.72 -67.17
N MET A 422 -8.23 24.98 -66.06
CA MET A 422 -7.67 23.62 -65.92
C MET A 422 -8.42 22.55 -66.70
N LYS A 423 -9.72 22.74 -67.01
CA LYS A 423 -10.43 21.85 -67.94
C LYS A 423 -9.89 21.95 -69.37
N GLN A 424 -9.31 23.09 -69.72
CA GLN A 424 -8.82 23.35 -71.07
C GLN A 424 -7.42 22.74 -71.30
N ASP A 425 -6.57 22.65 -70.27
CA ASP A 425 -5.20 22.12 -70.39
C ASP A 425 -5.11 20.57 -70.25
N VAL A 426 -6.16 19.92 -69.72
CA VAL A 426 -6.25 18.44 -69.61
C VAL A 426 -6.66 17.76 -70.92
N GLY A 427 -7.29 18.49 -71.86
CA GLY A 427 -7.64 17.95 -73.17
C GLY A 427 -6.45 17.69 -74.09
N ASP A 428 -5.32 18.39 -73.88
CA ASP A 428 -4.20 18.43 -74.84
C ASP A 428 -2.94 17.69 -74.40
N ARG A 429 -2.91 17.03 -73.22
CA ARG A 429 -1.72 16.28 -72.76
C ARG A 429 -2.12 14.87 -72.34
N GLN A 430 -1.61 13.88 -73.09
CA GLN A 430 -1.74 12.46 -72.78
C GLN A 430 -1.08 12.17 -71.41
N LEU A 431 -1.88 12.10 -70.35
CA LEU A 431 -1.49 11.72 -68.99
C LEU A 431 -1.71 10.22 -68.77
N SER A 432 -0.90 9.58 -67.93
CA SER A 432 -1.07 8.16 -67.54
C SER A 432 -2.11 8.00 -66.42
N ASP A 433 -2.73 6.83 -66.32
CA ASP A 433 -3.84 6.53 -65.39
C ASP A 433 -3.50 6.84 -63.92
N ASP A 434 -2.25 6.62 -63.50
CA ASP A 434 -1.77 6.95 -62.14
C ASP A 434 -1.81 8.46 -61.83
N GLN A 435 -1.66 9.32 -62.85
CA GLN A 435 -1.77 10.77 -62.69
C GLN A 435 -3.22 11.25 -62.63
N VAL A 436 -4.15 10.54 -63.27
CA VAL A 436 -5.60 10.78 -63.15
C VAL A 436 -6.11 10.34 -61.78
N GLU A 437 -5.59 9.24 -61.22
CA GLU A 437 -5.99 8.74 -59.90
C GLU A 437 -5.49 9.66 -58.77
N LEU A 438 -4.29 10.22 -58.89
CA LEU A 438 -3.78 11.22 -57.95
C LEU A 438 -4.59 12.53 -58.01
N PHE A 439 -5.06 12.90 -59.22
CA PHE A 439 -5.93 14.06 -59.48
C PHE A 439 -7.33 13.90 -58.87
N CYS A 440 -7.93 12.71 -58.95
CA CYS A 440 -9.23 12.39 -58.33
C CYS A 440 -9.15 12.32 -56.79
N ARG A 441 -8.03 11.85 -56.23
CA ARG A 441 -7.81 11.82 -54.77
C ARG A 441 -7.59 13.20 -54.16
N ALA A 442 -6.96 14.11 -54.91
CA ALA A 442 -6.82 15.51 -54.51
C ALA A 442 -8.18 16.25 -54.51
N ALA A 443 -9.07 15.94 -55.44
CA ALA A 443 -10.42 16.51 -55.51
C ALA A 443 -11.38 15.97 -54.43
N GLN A 444 -11.26 14.69 -54.05
CA GLN A 444 -12.12 14.07 -53.02
C GLN A 444 -11.84 14.56 -51.59
N LEU A 445 -10.61 14.99 -51.29
CA LEU A 445 -10.25 15.53 -49.97
C LEU A 445 -10.77 16.95 -49.71
N PHE A 446 -11.42 17.59 -50.68
CA PHE A 446 -11.95 18.96 -50.56
C PHE A 446 -13.48 19.04 -50.33
N CYS A 447 -14.22 17.91 -50.33
CA CYS A 447 -15.69 17.94 -50.32
C CYS A 447 -16.40 17.60 -48.99
N PHE A 448 -15.72 17.31 -47.87
CA PHE A 448 -16.42 16.94 -46.62
C PHE A 448 -16.28 17.96 -45.50
N ALA A 449 -16.96 19.10 -45.65
CA ALA A 449 -17.41 19.93 -44.52
C ALA A 449 -18.51 20.93 -44.91
N ARG A 450 -19.77 20.46 -45.09
CA ARG A 450 -21.03 21.13 -44.72
C ARG A 450 -22.21 20.55 -45.52
N LEU A 451 -23.21 20.00 -44.84
CA LEU A 451 -24.54 20.60 -44.72
C LEU A 451 -25.48 19.67 -43.94
N GLU A 452 -26.12 20.25 -42.93
CA GLU A 452 -27.25 19.73 -42.19
C GLU A 452 -28.56 20.00 -42.96
N THR A 453 -29.55 19.13 -42.70
CA THR A 453 -31.02 19.27 -42.86
C THR A 453 -31.63 19.31 -44.27
N GLN A 454 -32.45 18.29 -44.60
CA GLN A 454 -33.93 18.29 -44.49
C GLN A 454 -34.47 16.98 -45.12
N ASP A 455 -35.48 16.37 -44.51
CA ASP A 455 -36.60 15.80 -45.25
C ASP A 455 -37.80 15.51 -44.33
N VAL A 456 -39.00 15.79 -44.84
CA VAL A 456 -40.30 15.80 -44.15
C VAL A 456 -41.28 14.86 -44.88
N HIS A 457 -41.75 13.83 -44.16
CA HIS A 457 -43.07 13.12 -44.19
C HIS A 457 -43.53 12.30 -45.43
N PRO A 458 -44.31 11.18 -45.26
CA PRO A 458 -45.67 11.18 -44.66
C PRO A 458 -46.10 10.03 -43.70
N LEU A 459 -46.88 10.42 -42.68
CA LEU A 459 -48.07 9.82 -42.00
C LEU A 459 -48.22 8.27 -41.84
N ASP A 460 -48.29 7.74 -40.60
CA ASP A 460 -49.50 7.51 -39.76
C ASP A 460 -49.14 6.79 -38.41
N PRO A 461 -50.01 6.52 -37.39
CA PRO A 461 -49.91 7.17 -36.08
C PRO A 461 -49.83 6.20 -34.88
N LYS A 462 -48.89 6.46 -33.96
CA LYS A 462 -48.97 6.25 -32.49
C LYS A 462 -47.57 6.49 -31.91
N GLN A 463 -47.25 7.73 -31.59
CA GLN A 463 -45.95 8.06 -31.00
C GLN A 463 -46.01 7.81 -29.48
N ARG A 464 -45.14 6.91 -28.98
CA ARG A 464 -44.89 6.76 -27.55
C ARG A 464 -44.20 8.03 -27.03
N PHE A 465 -44.77 8.68 -26.03
CA PHE A 465 -44.17 9.80 -25.30
C PHE A 465 -43.41 9.25 -24.09
N GLY A 466 -42.10 9.51 -24.01
CA GLY A 466 -41.23 9.08 -22.92
C GLY A 466 -39.79 9.56 -23.15
N GLN A 467 -39.01 9.69 -22.07
CA GLN A 467 -37.58 9.97 -22.16
C GLN A 467 -36.83 8.73 -22.65
N SER A 468 -35.85 8.90 -23.53
CA SER A 468 -34.98 7.82 -24.00
C SER A 468 -33.50 8.22 -23.91
N GLU A 469 -32.65 7.24 -23.59
CA GLU A 469 -31.20 7.39 -23.55
C GLU A 469 -30.54 6.40 -24.53
N LYS A 470 -29.49 6.83 -25.22
CA LYS A 470 -28.66 5.93 -26.05
C LYS A 470 -27.84 5.00 -25.15
N LEU A 471 -27.84 3.69 -25.44
CA LEU A 471 -27.08 2.67 -24.69
C LEU A 471 -25.58 3.05 -24.52
N THR A 472 -24.97 3.58 -25.58
CA THR A 472 -23.58 4.03 -25.58
C THR A 472 -23.32 5.16 -24.58
N ASN A 473 -24.27 6.08 -24.37
CA ASN A 473 -24.16 7.11 -23.35
C ASN A 473 -24.23 6.53 -21.94
N ARG A 474 -25.09 5.53 -21.72
CA ARG A 474 -25.20 4.84 -20.43
C ARG A 474 -23.92 4.08 -20.09
N ILE A 475 -23.38 3.30 -21.03
CA ILE A 475 -22.08 2.60 -20.87
C ILE A 475 -20.96 3.62 -20.60
N LYS A 476 -20.90 4.72 -21.37
CA LYS A 476 -19.89 5.76 -21.16
C LYS A 476 -19.94 6.36 -19.76
N ARG A 477 -21.14 6.59 -19.19
CA ARG A 477 -21.28 7.07 -17.80
C ARG A 477 -20.89 6.00 -16.78
N LEU A 478 -21.23 4.73 -17.01
CA LEU A 478 -20.78 3.63 -16.15
C LEU A 478 -19.25 3.57 -16.09
N LEU A 479 -18.57 3.71 -17.22
CA LEU A 479 -17.10 3.75 -17.30
C LEU A 479 -16.47 4.98 -16.63
N GLN A 480 -17.24 5.99 -16.21
CA GLN A 480 -16.71 7.09 -15.37
C GLN A 480 -16.66 6.69 -13.89
N GLY A 481 -17.53 5.76 -13.46
CA GLY A 481 -17.53 5.19 -12.10
C GLY A 481 -16.58 4.00 -11.92
N TYR A 482 -16.22 3.31 -13.00
CA TYR A 482 -15.20 2.25 -13.03
C TYR A 482 -13.86 2.80 -13.51
N THR A 483 -12.80 2.62 -12.72
CA THR A 483 -11.43 2.92 -13.19
C THR A 483 -10.92 1.77 -14.03
N CYS A 484 -10.17 2.08 -15.09
CA CYS A 484 -9.50 1.07 -15.91
C CYS A 484 -8.28 0.52 -15.15
N ASP A 485 -8.54 -0.43 -14.25
CA ASP A 485 -7.55 -1.06 -13.38
C ASP A 485 -7.80 -2.57 -13.26
N VAL A 486 -7.12 -3.21 -12.30
CA VAL A 486 -7.20 -4.66 -12.03
C VAL A 486 -8.62 -5.17 -11.71
N SER A 487 -9.57 -4.29 -11.40
CA SER A 487 -10.97 -4.67 -11.14
C SER A 487 -11.64 -5.36 -12.34
N ILE A 488 -11.23 -5.05 -13.57
CA ILE A 488 -11.77 -5.70 -14.79
C ILE A 488 -11.58 -7.22 -14.70
N PHE A 489 -10.40 -7.69 -14.27
CA PHE A 489 -10.12 -9.13 -14.14
C PHE A 489 -10.86 -9.76 -12.96
N LYS A 490 -11.05 -9.00 -11.87
CA LYS A 490 -11.85 -9.45 -10.71
C LYS A 490 -13.30 -9.72 -11.10
N GLU A 491 -13.89 -8.93 -12.00
CA GLU A 491 -15.24 -9.17 -12.52
C GLU A 491 -15.30 -10.46 -13.38
N PHE A 492 -14.28 -10.75 -14.20
CA PHE A 492 -14.20 -12.03 -14.92
C PHE A 492 -14.06 -13.23 -13.99
N ILE A 493 -13.23 -13.12 -12.96
CA ILE A 493 -13.06 -14.15 -11.92
C ILE A 493 -14.38 -14.41 -11.21
N GLN A 494 -15.09 -13.36 -10.80
CA GLN A 494 -16.40 -13.51 -10.15
C GLN A 494 -17.43 -14.16 -11.09
N ASN A 495 -17.45 -13.78 -12.37
CA ASN A 495 -18.37 -14.38 -13.35
C ASN A 495 -18.07 -15.86 -13.58
N ALA A 496 -16.80 -16.25 -13.70
CA ALA A 496 -16.40 -17.64 -13.85
C ALA A 496 -16.70 -18.45 -12.57
N ASP A 497 -16.44 -17.90 -11.39
CA ASP A 497 -16.80 -18.55 -10.12
C ASP A 497 -18.31 -18.74 -9.97
N ASP A 498 -19.11 -17.72 -10.29
CA ASP A 498 -20.58 -17.77 -10.26
C ASP A 498 -21.14 -18.81 -11.25
N ALA A 499 -20.45 -19.05 -12.37
CA ALA A 499 -20.80 -20.08 -13.37
C ALA A 499 -20.37 -21.50 -12.95
N GLY A 500 -19.61 -21.65 -11.86
CA GLY A 500 -19.12 -22.95 -11.40
C GLY A 500 -17.79 -23.38 -12.01
N ALA A 501 -17.07 -22.50 -12.70
CA ALA A 501 -15.77 -22.81 -13.26
C ALA A 501 -14.74 -23.16 -12.17
N THR A 502 -13.84 -24.10 -12.46
CA THR A 502 -12.72 -24.45 -11.59
C THR A 502 -11.40 -23.82 -12.04
N GLU A 503 -11.31 -23.39 -13.31
CA GLU A 503 -10.19 -22.64 -13.84
C GLU A 503 -10.61 -21.43 -14.68
N ILE A 504 -9.77 -20.40 -14.65
CA ILE A 504 -9.86 -19.24 -15.54
C ILE A 504 -8.48 -18.91 -16.12
N ARG A 505 -8.44 -18.59 -17.41
CA ARG A 505 -7.21 -18.29 -18.16
C ARG A 505 -7.35 -16.96 -18.90
N PHE A 506 -6.46 -16.02 -18.60
CA PHE A 506 -6.30 -14.78 -19.34
C PHE A 506 -5.22 -14.95 -20.41
N ILE A 507 -5.57 -14.80 -21.68
CA ILE A 507 -4.72 -15.17 -22.81
C ILE A 507 -4.46 -13.93 -23.66
N LYS A 508 -3.18 -13.58 -23.81
CA LYS A 508 -2.73 -12.53 -24.71
C LYS A 508 -2.62 -13.10 -26.13
N ASP A 509 -3.64 -12.86 -26.95
CA ASP A 509 -3.64 -13.20 -28.36
C ASP A 509 -3.37 -11.93 -29.18
N PHE A 510 -2.09 -11.59 -29.35
CA PHE A 510 -1.67 -10.38 -30.08
C PHE A 510 -1.40 -10.65 -31.57
N ARG A 511 -1.98 -11.72 -32.10
CA ARG A 511 -1.91 -12.03 -33.52
C ARG A 511 -2.74 -11.03 -34.32
N GLN A 512 -2.31 -10.78 -35.55
CA GLN A 512 -3.17 -10.22 -36.60
C GLN A 512 -3.77 -11.41 -37.36
N LEU A 513 -5.07 -11.58 -37.28
CA LEU A 513 -5.79 -12.67 -37.94
C LEU A 513 -6.08 -12.35 -39.41
N GLY A 514 -6.48 -13.38 -40.17
CA GLY A 514 -6.92 -13.24 -41.56
C GLY A 514 -8.17 -12.36 -41.68
N THR A 515 -8.38 -11.78 -42.86
CA THR A 515 -9.50 -10.86 -43.13
C THR A 515 -10.24 -11.20 -44.43
N ASP A 516 -9.93 -12.36 -45.00
CA ASP A 516 -10.46 -12.78 -46.31
C ASP A 516 -11.82 -13.45 -46.12
N SER A 517 -11.98 -14.23 -45.05
CA SER A 517 -13.22 -14.93 -44.70
C SER A 517 -13.77 -14.49 -43.35
N VAL A 518 -14.29 -13.25 -43.31
CA VAL A 518 -14.95 -12.65 -42.14
C VAL A 518 -16.25 -11.94 -42.55
N PRO A 519 -17.23 -11.78 -41.64
CA PRO A 519 -18.44 -11.02 -41.97
C PRO A 519 -18.15 -9.57 -42.35
N ASP A 520 -19.07 -8.94 -43.08
CA ASP A 520 -18.92 -7.53 -43.47
C ASP A 520 -18.74 -6.62 -42.24
N GLY A 521 -17.71 -5.78 -42.27
CA GLY A 521 -17.35 -4.86 -41.17
C GLY A 521 -16.51 -5.49 -40.04
N TRP A 522 -16.12 -6.76 -40.15
CA TRP A 522 -15.33 -7.44 -39.11
C TRP A 522 -13.82 -7.39 -39.30
N LYS A 523 -13.34 -6.92 -40.46
CA LYS A 523 -11.91 -6.89 -40.78
C LYS A 523 -11.12 -6.10 -39.74
N GLU A 524 -11.72 -5.03 -39.23
CA GLU A 524 -11.13 -4.16 -38.23
C GLU A 524 -10.99 -4.85 -36.85
N PHE A 525 -11.81 -5.85 -36.54
CA PHE A 525 -11.80 -6.58 -35.25
C PHE A 525 -10.86 -7.79 -35.22
N GLN A 526 -10.15 -8.07 -36.32
CA GLN A 526 -9.22 -9.19 -36.46
C GLN A 526 -7.82 -8.93 -35.89
N GLY A 527 -7.61 -7.80 -35.23
CA GLY A 527 -6.33 -7.44 -34.60
C GLY A 527 -6.12 -8.10 -33.22
N PRO A 528 -5.06 -7.66 -32.49
CA PRO A 528 -4.75 -8.11 -31.14
C PRO A 528 -5.97 -8.09 -30.20
N ALA A 529 -6.07 -9.09 -29.34
CA ALA A 529 -7.17 -9.26 -28.40
C ALA A 529 -6.70 -9.80 -27.04
N LEU A 530 -7.49 -9.50 -25.99
CA LEU A 530 -7.44 -10.26 -24.75
C LEU A 530 -8.52 -11.34 -24.82
N CYS A 531 -8.11 -12.61 -24.76
CA CYS A 531 -9.04 -13.73 -24.66
C CYS A 531 -9.17 -14.18 -23.20
N VAL A 532 -10.37 -14.52 -22.75
CA VAL A 532 -10.63 -14.98 -21.38
C VAL A 532 -11.39 -16.29 -21.43
N TYR A 533 -10.72 -17.37 -21.06
CA TYR A 533 -11.30 -18.72 -21.02
C TYR A 533 -11.68 -19.12 -19.60
N ASN A 534 -12.80 -19.81 -19.43
CA ASN A 534 -13.10 -20.60 -18.24
C ASN A 534 -13.81 -21.89 -18.63
N ASN A 535 -13.75 -22.91 -17.77
CA ASN A 535 -14.28 -24.25 -18.04
C ASN A 535 -15.73 -24.45 -17.56
N ALA A 536 -16.56 -23.41 -17.66
CA ALA A 536 -18.00 -23.48 -17.37
C ALA A 536 -18.85 -22.92 -18.52
N ASP A 537 -20.08 -23.40 -18.59
CA ASP A 537 -21.08 -23.00 -19.58
C ASP A 537 -21.87 -21.77 -19.12
N PHE A 538 -22.44 -21.04 -20.08
CA PHE A 538 -23.47 -20.05 -19.78
C PHE A 538 -24.84 -20.73 -19.67
N THR A 539 -25.56 -20.47 -18.58
CA THR A 539 -26.97 -20.85 -18.52
C THR A 539 -27.83 -19.87 -19.32
N SER A 540 -29.05 -20.28 -19.69
CA SER A 540 -30.05 -19.39 -20.28
C SER A 540 -30.28 -18.12 -19.43
N LYS A 541 -30.16 -18.22 -18.11
CA LYS A 541 -30.25 -17.07 -17.19
C LYS A 541 -29.02 -16.15 -17.26
N ASP A 542 -27.82 -16.71 -17.40
CA ASP A 542 -26.59 -15.91 -17.50
C ASP A 542 -26.58 -15.07 -18.80
N ILE A 543 -27.14 -15.62 -19.89
CA ILE A 543 -27.31 -14.88 -21.14
C ILE A 543 -28.34 -13.76 -20.99
N ALA A 544 -29.52 -14.04 -20.42
CA ALA A 544 -30.49 -12.99 -20.15
C ALA A 544 -29.89 -11.89 -19.26
N GLY A 545 -29.04 -12.28 -18.30
CA GLY A 545 -28.35 -11.38 -17.40
C GLY A 545 -27.31 -10.48 -18.06
N ILE A 546 -26.49 -11.03 -18.97
CA ILE A 546 -25.45 -10.24 -19.65
C ILE A 546 -26.05 -9.21 -20.63
N GLN A 547 -27.28 -9.44 -21.10
CA GLN A 547 -28.01 -8.53 -21.99
C GLN A 547 -28.68 -7.35 -21.25
N ASN A 548 -29.07 -7.53 -19.99
CA ASN A 548 -29.84 -6.55 -19.22
C ASN A 548 -28.93 -5.52 -18.55
N LEU A 549 -28.66 -4.41 -19.26
CA LEU A 549 -27.78 -3.37 -18.75
C LEU A 549 -28.42 -2.58 -17.60
N GLY A 550 -27.98 -2.89 -16.38
CA GLY A 550 -28.32 -2.16 -15.15
C GLY A 550 -29.70 -2.47 -14.57
N GLU A 551 -30.36 -3.54 -15.02
CA GLU A 551 -31.35 -4.28 -14.25
C GLU A 551 -30.62 -5.50 -13.69
N GLY A 552 -30.39 -5.54 -12.38
CA GLY A 552 -29.65 -6.63 -11.76
C GLY A 552 -30.38 -7.97 -11.93
N SER A 553 -30.06 -8.72 -12.98
CA SER A 553 -30.66 -10.03 -13.27
C SER A 553 -30.39 -11.09 -12.19
N LYS A 554 -29.38 -10.84 -11.34
CA LYS A 554 -28.96 -11.72 -10.24
C LYS A 554 -29.53 -11.29 -8.88
N GLY A 555 -30.42 -10.29 -8.84
CA GLY A 555 -31.11 -9.88 -7.61
C GLY A 555 -31.86 -11.03 -6.94
N GLU A 556 -32.25 -12.05 -7.72
CA GLU A 556 -32.97 -13.22 -7.22
C GLU A 556 -32.09 -14.35 -6.66
N GLU A 557 -30.80 -14.41 -7.00
CA GLU A 557 -29.91 -15.53 -6.70
C GLU A 557 -28.94 -15.18 -5.55
N MET A 558 -29.31 -15.50 -4.31
CA MET A 558 -28.59 -15.07 -3.10
C MET A 558 -27.14 -15.59 -2.98
N MET A 559 -26.79 -16.63 -3.75
CA MET A 559 -25.45 -17.22 -3.76
C MET A 559 -24.44 -16.47 -4.62
N LYS A 560 -24.92 -15.71 -5.63
CA LYS A 560 -24.07 -14.96 -6.56
C LYS A 560 -23.73 -13.58 -6.00
N THR A 561 -22.45 -13.22 -5.99
CA THR A 561 -21.97 -11.95 -5.40
C THR A 561 -22.35 -10.73 -6.28
N GLY A 562 -22.72 -10.98 -7.54
CA GLY A 562 -22.94 -9.95 -8.56
C GLY A 562 -24.35 -9.34 -8.63
N GLN A 563 -24.83 -8.63 -7.60
CA GLN A 563 -26.24 -8.16 -7.54
C GLN A 563 -26.68 -7.14 -8.61
N PHE A 564 -25.78 -6.37 -9.22
CA PHE A 564 -26.14 -5.18 -10.01
C PHE A 564 -26.02 -5.33 -11.53
N GLY A 565 -25.54 -6.47 -12.05
CA GLY A 565 -25.43 -6.72 -13.50
C GLY A 565 -24.53 -5.75 -14.29
N VAL A 566 -23.84 -4.82 -13.62
CA VAL A 566 -23.03 -3.76 -14.28
C VAL A 566 -21.54 -4.10 -14.44
N GLY A 567 -21.04 -5.10 -13.71
CA GLY A 567 -19.60 -5.42 -13.63
C GLY A 567 -18.98 -5.84 -14.95
N PHE A 568 -19.71 -6.59 -15.79
CA PHE A 568 -19.24 -6.95 -17.13
C PHE A 568 -18.97 -5.73 -18.00
N ASN A 569 -19.65 -4.60 -17.79
CA ASN A 569 -19.43 -3.40 -18.61
C ASN A 569 -18.03 -2.80 -18.47
N ALA A 570 -17.25 -3.20 -17.46
CA ALA A 570 -15.85 -2.81 -17.34
C ALA A 570 -14.99 -3.29 -18.52
N VAL A 571 -15.41 -4.33 -19.25
CA VAL A 571 -14.73 -4.80 -20.48
C VAL A 571 -14.69 -3.74 -21.57
N TYR A 572 -15.62 -2.78 -21.54
CA TYR A 572 -15.64 -1.65 -22.47
C TYR A 572 -14.51 -0.65 -22.24
N HIS A 573 -13.68 -0.82 -21.20
CA HIS A 573 -12.39 -0.15 -21.17
C HIS A 573 -11.41 -0.70 -22.23
N ILE A 574 -11.47 -2.00 -22.53
CA ILE A 574 -10.55 -2.73 -23.42
C ILE A 574 -11.06 -2.72 -24.87
N THR A 575 -12.35 -3.01 -25.07
CA THR A 575 -12.94 -3.25 -26.39
C THR A 575 -14.26 -2.50 -26.57
N ASP A 576 -14.70 -2.30 -27.81
CA ASP A 576 -16.06 -1.85 -28.12
C ASP A 576 -16.99 -3.01 -28.50
N VAL A 577 -16.42 -4.19 -28.78
CA VAL A 577 -17.11 -5.33 -29.39
C VAL A 577 -16.75 -6.62 -28.65
N PRO A 578 -17.12 -6.75 -27.36
CA PRO A 578 -16.91 -8.00 -26.65
C PRO A 578 -17.72 -9.11 -27.33
N SER A 579 -17.07 -10.23 -27.66
CA SER A 579 -17.72 -11.42 -28.20
C SER A 579 -17.32 -12.64 -27.38
N PHE A 580 -18.11 -13.71 -27.47
CA PHE A 580 -17.76 -14.95 -26.79
C PHE A 580 -18.35 -16.18 -27.45
N TRP A 581 -17.70 -17.30 -27.18
CA TRP A 581 -18.11 -18.64 -27.53
C TRP A 581 -18.40 -19.41 -26.25
N THR A 582 -19.53 -20.09 -26.17
CA THR A 582 -19.94 -20.85 -24.98
C THR A 582 -20.85 -22.01 -25.38
N ARG A 583 -21.33 -22.79 -24.41
CA ARG A 583 -22.48 -23.67 -24.61
C ARG A 583 -23.64 -23.17 -23.76
N ARG A 584 -24.85 -23.20 -24.32
CA ARG A 584 -26.10 -22.98 -23.60
C ARG A 584 -26.87 -24.27 -23.52
N ASP A 585 -27.16 -24.71 -22.30
CA ASP A 585 -27.91 -25.94 -22.02
C ASP A 585 -27.36 -27.16 -22.80
N GLY A 586 -26.03 -27.21 -22.96
CA GLY A 586 -25.30 -28.28 -23.63
C GLY A 586 -25.02 -28.08 -25.12
N THR A 587 -25.55 -27.05 -25.77
CA THR A 587 -25.37 -26.77 -27.22
C THR A 587 -24.38 -25.63 -27.44
N GLU A 588 -23.38 -25.80 -28.33
CA GLU A 588 -22.42 -24.74 -28.68
C GLU A 588 -23.11 -23.52 -29.31
N GLN A 589 -22.69 -22.33 -28.92
CA GLN A 589 -23.19 -21.05 -29.39
C GLN A 589 -22.08 -20.01 -29.47
N ALA A 590 -22.19 -19.12 -30.47
CA ALA A 590 -21.32 -17.96 -30.63
C ALA A 590 -22.15 -16.68 -30.59
N ILE A 591 -21.69 -15.69 -29.83
CA ILE A 591 -22.32 -14.36 -29.77
C ILE A 591 -21.31 -13.32 -30.27
N CYS A 592 -21.68 -12.64 -31.37
CA CYS A 592 -20.78 -11.92 -32.26
C CYS A 592 -21.37 -10.56 -32.70
N GLU A 593 -20.67 -9.41 -32.48
CA GLU A 593 -21.15 -8.02 -32.71
C GLU A 593 -22.55 -7.73 -32.11
N PRO A 594 -22.99 -6.46 -31.92
CA PRO A 594 -23.97 -6.18 -30.86
C PRO A 594 -25.31 -6.91 -31.04
N GLY A 595 -25.47 -7.99 -30.28
CA GLY A 595 -26.71 -8.73 -30.13
C GLY A 595 -26.98 -9.86 -31.12
N MET A 596 -26.03 -10.30 -31.97
CA MET A 596 -26.26 -11.48 -32.82
C MET A 596 -25.85 -12.78 -32.13
N GLU A 597 -26.84 -13.65 -31.89
CA GLU A 597 -26.68 -15.02 -31.43
C GLU A 597 -26.67 -15.96 -32.65
N LEU A 598 -25.61 -16.76 -32.79
CA LEU A 598 -25.44 -17.71 -33.88
C LEU A 598 -25.42 -19.13 -33.30
N ASN A 599 -26.39 -19.93 -33.75
CA ASN A 599 -26.62 -21.31 -33.29
C ASN A 599 -26.10 -22.37 -34.27
N ASP A 600 -25.90 -22.01 -35.54
CA ASP A 600 -25.35 -22.91 -36.56
C ASP A 600 -23.82 -22.76 -36.63
N ILE A 601 -23.17 -23.43 -35.68
CA ILE A 601 -21.73 -23.36 -35.47
C ILE A 601 -20.94 -23.99 -36.63
N ASP A 602 -21.46 -25.05 -37.24
CA ASP A 602 -20.76 -25.74 -38.33
C ASP A 602 -20.73 -24.86 -39.59
N SER A 603 -21.86 -24.25 -39.95
CA SER A 603 -21.90 -23.26 -41.02
C SER A 603 -20.97 -22.06 -40.73
N LEU A 604 -20.89 -21.60 -39.47
CA LEU A 604 -20.00 -20.51 -39.08
C LEU A 604 -18.51 -20.86 -39.29
N LYS A 605 -18.12 -22.09 -38.92
CA LYS A 605 -16.77 -22.62 -39.08
C LYS A 605 -16.37 -22.74 -40.55
N GLU A 606 -17.32 -23.08 -41.42
CA GLU A 606 -17.09 -23.19 -42.87
C GLU A 606 -17.08 -21.83 -43.58
N GLU A 607 -18.01 -20.93 -43.24
CA GLU A 607 -18.22 -19.66 -43.93
C GLU A 607 -17.21 -18.58 -43.49
N TYR A 608 -16.79 -18.58 -42.21
CA TYR A 608 -15.94 -17.53 -41.63
C TYR A 608 -14.73 -18.07 -40.84
N PRO A 609 -13.85 -18.91 -41.45
CA PRO A 609 -12.72 -19.53 -40.76
C PRO A 609 -11.72 -18.54 -40.15
N ASP A 610 -11.51 -17.37 -40.77
CA ASP A 610 -10.58 -16.36 -40.24
C ASP A 610 -11.10 -15.75 -38.92
N MET A 611 -12.40 -15.50 -38.83
CA MET A 611 -13.05 -15.01 -37.61
C MET A 611 -13.00 -16.07 -36.50
N VAL A 612 -13.22 -17.33 -36.86
CA VAL A 612 -13.23 -18.48 -35.95
C VAL A 612 -11.84 -18.75 -35.36
N ASP A 613 -10.75 -18.51 -36.11
CA ASP A 613 -9.38 -18.66 -35.58
C ASP A 613 -9.08 -17.75 -34.37
N GLY A 614 -9.82 -16.65 -34.25
CA GLY A 614 -9.76 -15.76 -33.09
C GLY A 614 -10.30 -16.34 -31.79
N TYR A 615 -11.06 -17.43 -31.85
CA TYR A 615 -11.62 -18.13 -30.69
C TYR A 615 -10.79 -19.35 -30.27
N LEU A 616 -9.55 -19.49 -30.77
CA LEU A 616 -8.59 -20.48 -30.27
C LEU A 616 -9.14 -21.92 -30.19
N LEU A 617 -10.05 -22.30 -31.09
CA LEU A 617 -10.73 -23.61 -31.08
C LEU A 617 -9.77 -24.79 -31.35
N ASN A 618 -8.58 -24.50 -31.87
CA ASN A 618 -7.49 -25.47 -32.00
C ASN A 618 -6.79 -25.78 -30.67
N THR A 619 -6.96 -24.90 -29.68
CA THR A 619 -6.38 -24.99 -28.34
C THR A 619 -7.39 -25.48 -27.31
N PHE A 620 -8.65 -25.03 -27.42
CA PHE A 620 -9.73 -25.37 -26.49
C PHE A 620 -10.81 -26.20 -27.17
N ASP A 621 -11.16 -27.33 -26.58
CA ASP A 621 -12.31 -28.14 -27.01
C ASP A 621 -13.60 -27.54 -26.46
N MET A 622 -14.26 -26.73 -27.30
CA MET A 622 -15.54 -26.08 -26.94
C MET A 622 -16.75 -27.02 -26.98
N SER A 623 -16.56 -28.31 -27.30
CA SER A 623 -17.58 -29.35 -27.14
C SER A 623 -17.76 -29.77 -25.67
N GLN A 624 -16.76 -29.51 -24.83
CA GLN A 624 -16.82 -29.66 -23.38
C GLN A 624 -17.32 -28.36 -22.72
N PRO A 625 -17.77 -28.39 -21.45
CA PRO A 625 -18.24 -27.19 -20.80
C PRO A 625 -17.15 -26.11 -20.77
N ALA A 626 -17.43 -24.96 -21.40
CA ALA A 626 -16.44 -23.92 -21.61
C ALA A 626 -17.06 -22.60 -22.07
N THR A 627 -16.42 -21.50 -21.67
CA THR A 627 -16.71 -20.17 -22.19
C THR A 627 -15.41 -19.44 -22.51
N LEU A 628 -15.32 -18.91 -23.72
CA LEU A 628 -14.20 -18.12 -24.19
C LEU A 628 -14.69 -16.74 -24.67
N PHE A 629 -14.31 -15.70 -23.94
CA PHE A 629 -14.44 -14.33 -24.40
C PHE A 629 -13.29 -13.94 -25.31
N ARG A 630 -13.59 -13.21 -26.39
CA ARG A 630 -12.61 -12.50 -27.21
C ARG A 630 -12.88 -11.00 -27.09
N LEU A 631 -11.86 -10.25 -26.67
CA LEU A 631 -11.94 -8.80 -26.50
C LEU A 631 -10.92 -8.11 -27.42
N PRO A 632 -11.27 -7.83 -28.69
CA PRO A 632 -10.39 -7.12 -29.61
C PRO A 632 -9.98 -5.76 -29.04
N LEU A 633 -8.68 -5.45 -29.04
CA LEU A 633 -8.17 -4.22 -28.45
C LEU A 633 -8.59 -3.02 -29.29
N ARG A 634 -9.11 -1.97 -28.63
CA ARG A 634 -9.51 -0.74 -29.32
C ARG A 634 -8.32 -0.07 -29.98
N THR A 635 -8.23 -0.13 -31.31
CA THR A 635 -7.18 0.53 -32.08
C THR A 635 -7.36 2.06 -32.07
N LYS A 636 -6.33 2.82 -32.49
CA LYS A 636 -6.43 4.29 -32.64
C LYS A 636 -7.58 4.70 -33.55
N TRP A 637 -7.77 3.98 -34.66
CA TRP A 637 -8.88 4.24 -35.58
C TRP A 637 -10.23 3.95 -34.92
N MET A 638 -10.39 2.81 -34.25
CA MET A 638 -11.62 2.47 -33.54
C MET A 638 -11.96 3.53 -32.49
N ALA A 639 -10.97 4.00 -31.75
CA ALA A 639 -11.13 5.04 -30.75
C ALA A 639 -11.67 6.36 -31.32
N THR A 640 -11.26 6.75 -32.53
CA THR A 640 -11.83 7.95 -33.19
C THR A 640 -13.32 7.79 -33.49
N LYS A 641 -13.75 6.58 -33.88
CA LYS A 641 -15.14 6.25 -34.22
C LYS A 641 -16.02 5.88 -33.02
N SER A 642 -15.42 5.40 -31.94
CA SER A 642 -16.11 4.88 -30.76
C SER A 642 -17.02 5.93 -30.12
N SER A 643 -18.28 5.57 -29.89
CA SER A 643 -19.20 6.40 -29.07
C SER A 643 -19.05 6.14 -27.58
N ILE A 644 -18.29 5.11 -27.19
CA ILE A 644 -18.11 4.67 -25.80
C ILE A 644 -16.87 5.33 -25.19
N LYS A 645 -15.69 5.13 -25.80
CA LYS A 645 -14.40 5.56 -25.23
C LYS A 645 -13.41 5.99 -26.32
N LYS A 646 -12.74 7.14 -26.13
CA LYS A 646 -11.86 7.76 -27.15
C LYS A 646 -10.38 7.41 -26.97
N GLU A 647 -10.03 6.65 -25.94
CA GLU A 647 -8.67 6.18 -25.68
C GLU A 647 -8.41 4.79 -26.30
N PRO A 648 -7.32 4.61 -27.06
CA PRO A 648 -6.93 3.29 -27.59
C PRO A 648 -6.43 2.36 -26.48
N MET A 649 -6.61 1.06 -26.68
CA MET A 649 -6.06 0.00 -25.82
C MET A 649 -4.90 -0.67 -26.56
N THR A 650 -3.70 -0.66 -25.96
CA THR A 650 -2.51 -1.28 -26.57
C THR A 650 -2.10 -2.54 -25.83
N GLU A 651 -1.36 -3.40 -26.50
CA GLU A 651 -0.77 -4.63 -25.95
C GLU A 651 0.05 -4.39 -24.67
N TYR A 652 0.79 -3.28 -24.64
CA TYR A 652 1.55 -2.87 -23.46
C TYR A 652 0.64 -2.56 -22.28
N ILE A 653 -0.46 -1.82 -22.48
CA ILE A 653 -1.39 -1.48 -21.40
C ILE A 653 -2.06 -2.75 -20.87
N VAL A 654 -2.50 -3.67 -21.75
CA VAL A 654 -3.09 -4.95 -21.34
C VAL A 654 -2.09 -5.76 -20.51
N SER A 655 -0.84 -5.84 -20.97
CA SER A 655 0.22 -6.55 -20.26
C SER A 655 0.50 -5.92 -18.90
N SER A 656 0.56 -4.59 -18.80
CA SER A 656 0.73 -3.87 -17.54
C SER A 656 -0.42 -4.13 -16.56
N LEU A 657 -1.67 -4.10 -17.03
CA LEU A 657 -2.84 -4.39 -16.19
C LEU A 657 -2.81 -5.83 -15.66
N LEU A 658 -2.44 -6.80 -16.50
CA LEU A 658 -2.26 -8.19 -16.09
C LEU A 658 -1.10 -8.36 -15.08
N THR A 659 0.01 -7.66 -15.28
CA THR A 659 1.13 -7.63 -14.32
C THR A 659 0.72 -6.99 -12.98
N ASP A 660 -0.08 -5.93 -13.00
CA ASP A 660 -0.62 -5.34 -11.76
C ASP A 660 -1.59 -6.28 -11.05
N PHE A 661 -2.39 -7.04 -11.82
CA PHE A 661 -3.28 -8.06 -11.28
C PHE A 661 -2.52 -9.20 -10.57
N LEU A 662 -1.32 -9.57 -11.04
CA LEU A 662 -0.49 -10.60 -10.39
C LEU A 662 -0.19 -10.30 -8.91
N LYS A 663 -0.17 -9.03 -8.51
CA LYS A 663 0.03 -8.63 -7.10
C LYS A 663 -1.10 -9.11 -6.18
N ASP A 664 -2.29 -9.36 -6.73
CA ASP A 664 -3.51 -9.73 -6.02
C ASP A 664 -4.03 -11.13 -6.37
N ALA A 665 -3.47 -11.80 -7.39
CA ALA A 665 -4.01 -13.03 -7.96
C ALA A 665 -4.09 -14.17 -6.94
N SER A 666 -3.08 -14.34 -6.08
CA SER A 666 -3.08 -15.35 -5.00
C SER A 666 -4.21 -15.13 -4.00
N LEU A 667 -4.39 -13.88 -3.57
CA LEU A 667 -5.44 -13.52 -2.62
C LEU A 667 -6.84 -13.74 -3.18
N CYS A 668 -7.04 -13.61 -4.50
CA CYS A 668 -8.35 -13.83 -5.13
C CYS A 668 -8.88 -15.25 -4.91
N LEU A 669 -8.00 -16.27 -4.85
CA LEU A 669 -8.43 -17.66 -4.66
C LEU A 669 -8.92 -17.98 -3.25
N LEU A 670 -8.65 -17.13 -2.24
CA LEU A 670 -8.90 -17.47 -0.83
C LEU A 670 -10.37 -17.79 -0.52
N PHE A 671 -11.31 -16.98 -1.00
CA PHE A 671 -12.74 -17.07 -0.63
C PHE A 671 -13.68 -17.35 -1.80
N LEU A 672 -13.15 -17.69 -2.98
CA LEU A 672 -13.94 -18.14 -4.13
C LEU A 672 -14.55 -19.53 -3.86
N ASN A 673 -15.75 -19.73 -4.40
CA ASN A 673 -16.50 -20.96 -4.15
C ASN A 673 -15.97 -22.11 -4.99
N ASN A 674 -15.77 -21.90 -6.28
CA ASN A 674 -15.54 -22.90 -7.32
C ASN A 674 -14.14 -22.81 -7.92
N LEU A 675 -13.67 -21.61 -8.24
CA LEU A 675 -12.37 -21.39 -8.87
C LEU A 675 -11.23 -21.87 -7.97
N GLN A 676 -10.35 -22.67 -8.56
CA GLN A 676 -9.15 -23.22 -7.94
C GLN A 676 -7.88 -22.81 -8.67
N LYS A 677 -7.98 -22.39 -9.93
CA LYS A 677 -6.83 -22.06 -10.76
C LYS A 677 -7.03 -20.76 -11.54
N ILE A 678 -6.03 -19.89 -11.50
CA ILE A 678 -5.95 -18.66 -12.31
C ILE A 678 -4.65 -18.72 -13.10
N GLY A 679 -4.71 -18.52 -14.42
CA GLY A 679 -3.51 -18.49 -15.26
C GLY A 679 -3.48 -17.33 -16.25
N ILE A 680 -2.27 -16.88 -16.58
CA ILE A 680 -1.96 -15.90 -17.61
C ILE A 680 -1.08 -16.57 -18.66
N TYR A 681 -1.48 -16.43 -19.91
CA TYR A 681 -0.86 -17.10 -21.04
C TYR A 681 -0.68 -16.12 -22.20
N SER A 682 0.19 -16.47 -23.13
CA SER A 682 0.29 -15.85 -24.44
C SER A 682 0.26 -16.90 -25.55
N THR A 683 -0.08 -16.48 -26.76
CA THR A 683 0.02 -17.34 -27.95
C THR A 683 0.59 -16.57 -29.13
N LYS A 684 1.38 -17.27 -29.95
CA LYS A 684 1.95 -16.72 -31.20
C LYS A 684 1.24 -17.24 -32.45
N ASP A 685 0.62 -18.41 -32.36
CA ASP A 685 0.05 -19.13 -33.51
C ASP A 685 -1.41 -19.58 -33.29
N GLY A 686 -1.99 -19.36 -32.10
CA GLY A 686 -3.36 -19.77 -31.74
C GLY A 686 -3.54 -21.27 -31.50
N ARG A 687 -2.47 -22.05 -31.61
CA ARG A 687 -2.46 -23.52 -31.46
C ARG A 687 -1.77 -23.96 -30.19
N LYS A 688 -0.81 -23.16 -29.71
CA LYS A 688 -0.08 -23.42 -28.47
C LYS A 688 -0.14 -22.21 -27.55
N LEU A 689 -0.40 -22.48 -26.26
CA LEU A 689 -0.28 -21.49 -25.19
C LEU A 689 1.09 -21.57 -24.53
N GLU A 690 1.73 -20.42 -24.38
CA GLU A 690 2.91 -20.21 -23.55
C GLU A 690 2.45 -19.71 -22.18
N THR A 691 2.71 -20.48 -21.12
CA THR A 691 2.38 -20.08 -19.74
C THR A 691 3.30 -18.94 -19.30
N GLU A 692 2.71 -17.80 -18.92
CA GLU A 692 3.46 -16.70 -18.30
C GLU A 692 3.40 -16.78 -16.77
N TYR A 693 2.23 -17.10 -16.22
CA TYR A 693 2.03 -17.28 -14.79
C TYR A 693 0.83 -18.17 -14.51
N GLU A 694 0.93 -19.04 -13.52
CA GLU A 694 -0.21 -19.80 -13.00
C GLU A 694 -0.18 -19.82 -11.48
N ILE A 695 -1.37 -19.82 -10.88
CA ILE A 695 -1.54 -20.09 -9.46
C ILE A 695 -2.72 -21.05 -9.26
N GLU A 696 -2.49 -22.05 -8.41
CA GLU A 696 -3.43 -23.13 -8.14
C GLU A 696 -3.62 -23.34 -6.63
N MET A 697 -4.87 -23.52 -6.23
CA MET A 697 -5.27 -23.99 -4.91
C MET A 697 -5.20 -25.51 -4.85
N VAL A 698 -4.14 -26.02 -4.21
CA VAL A 698 -3.98 -27.44 -3.93
C VAL A 698 -4.68 -27.77 -2.62
N ILE A 699 -5.76 -28.55 -2.72
CA ILE A 699 -6.61 -28.95 -1.59
C ILE A 699 -6.69 -30.48 -1.53
N ASP A 700 -6.58 -31.05 -0.33
CA ASP A 700 -6.75 -32.50 -0.18
C ASP A 700 -8.22 -32.91 -0.34
N LYS A 701 -8.45 -34.19 -0.65
CA LYS A 701 -9.80 -34.73 -0.89
C LYS A 701 -10.77 -34.49 0.27
N ARG A 702 -10.31 -34.54 1.52
CA ARG A 702 -11.16 -34.37 2.70
C ARG A 702 -11.59 -32.91 2.84
N ASN A 703 -10.67 -31.98 2.65
CA ASN A 703 -10.94 -30.55 2.69
C ASN A 703 -11.78 -30.11 1.48
N ALA A 704 -11.57 -30.70 0.29
CA ALA A 704 -12.39 -30.46 -0.89
C ALA A 704 -13.87 -30.85 -0.64
N LEU A 705 -14.11 -32.05 -0.11
CA LEU A 705 -15.46 -32.51 0.25
C LEU A 705 -16.11 -31.62 1.32
N ARG A 706 -15.34 -31.07 2.27
CA ARG A 706 -15.86 -30.11 3.26
C ARG A 706 -16.24 -28.77 2.64
N LYS A 707 -15.46 -28.29 1.66
CA LYS A 707 -15.74 -27.06 0.93
C LYS A 707 -17.00 -27.23 0.06
N GLU A 708 -17.12 -28.37 -0.61
CA GLU A 708 -18.29 -28.75 -1.42
C GLU A 708 -19.56 -28.90 -0.57
N ALA A 709 -19.52 -29.70 0.50
CA ALA A 709 -20.68 -29.89 1.39
C ALA A 709 -21.17 -28.58 2.02
N PHE A 710 -20.26 -27.67 2.37
CA PHE A 710 -20.65 -26.35 2.88
C PHE A 710 -21.34 -25.50 1.80
N ARG A 711 -20.87 -25.59 0.55
CA ARG A 711 -21.50 -24.94 -0.60
C ARG A 711 -22.90 -25.49 -0.87
N GLU A 712 -23.08 -26.81 -0.81
CA GLU A 712 -24.38 -27.48 -0.99
C GLU A 712 -25.39 -27.10 0.11
N ILE A 713 -24.93 -26.95 1.36
CA ILE A 713 -25.77 -26.44 2.45
C ILE A 713 -26.23 -25.02 2.13
N LEU A 714 -25.31 -24.14 1.71
CA LEU A 714 -25.65 -22.77 1.37
C LEU A 714 -26.61 -22.66 0.18
N SER A 715 -26.41 -23.47 -0.86
CA SER A 715 -27.32 -23.48 -2.02
C SER A 715 -28.69 -24.01 -1.64
N GLY A 716 -28.77 -25.11 -0.88
CA GLY A 716 -30.05 -25.67 -0.43
C GLY A 716 -30.85 -24.70 0.45
N GLU A 717 -30.19 -24.03 1.40
CA GLU A 717 -30.85 -23.02 2.24
C GLU A 717 -31.33 -21.82 1.41
N SER A 718 -30.52 -21.38 0.43
CA SER A 718 -30.92 -20.31 -0.49
C SER A 718 -32.10 -20.69 -1.36
N GLU A 719 -32.14 -21.91 -1.90
CA GLU A 719 -33.25 -22.42 -2.71
C GLU A 719 -34.53 -22.53 -1.88
N MET A 720 -34.45 -23.07 -0.66
CA MET A 720 -35.60 -23.18 0.24
C MET A 720 -36.22 -21.81 0.57
N MET A 721 -35.39 -20.79 0.84
CA MET A 721 -35.87 -19.42 1.11
C MET A 721 -36.53 -18.80 -0.12
N ILE A 722 -36.06 -19.11 -1.32
CA ILE A 722 -36.67 -18.59 -2.56
C ILE A 722 -38.01 -19.30 -2.83
N ASP A 723 -38.06 -20.63 -2.65
CA ASP A 723 -39.24 -21.45 -2.92
C ASP A 723 -40.43 -21.15 -2.00
N ASP A 724 -40.17 -20.73 -0.76
CA ASP A 724 -41.22 -20.33 0.18
C ASP A 724 -41.62 -18.85 0.08
N GLY A 725 -41.07 -18.11 -0.89
CA GLY A 725 -41.35 -16.70 -1.10
C GLY A 725 -40.77 -15.78 -0.02
N LEU A 726 -39.62 -16.13 0.58
CA LEU A 726 -38.97 -15.42 1.68
C LEU A 726 -39.83 -15.36 2.95
N SER A 727 -40.72 -16.34 3.12
CA SER A 727 -41.59 -16.42 4.29
C SER A 727 -40.85 -16.96 5.51
N SER A 728 -39.90 -17.89 5.30
CA SER A 728 -38.87 -18.20 6.31
C SER A 728 -37.97 -16.97 6.51
N GLY A 729 -37.75 -16.59 7.77
CA GLY A 729 -36.86 -15.46 8.07
C GLY A 729 -35.39 -15.82 7.84
N ILE A 730 -34.56 -14.84 7.48
CA ILE A 730 -33.09 -15.01 7.37
C ILE A 730 -32.41 -15.55 8.64
N VAL A 731 -33.12 -15.46 9.78
CA VAL A 731 -32.72 -15.97 11.09
C VAL A 731 -32.95 -17.48 11.27
N GLU A 732 -33.74 -18.11 10.39
CA GLU A 732 -34.03 -19.55 10.43
C GLU A 732 -32.92 -20.39 9.77
N MET A 733 -32.02 -19.74 9.03
CA MET A 733 -30.89 -20.38 8.38
C MET A 733 -30.07 -21.19 9.38
N LYS A 734 -29.86 -22.47 9.09
CA LYS A 734 -29.11 -23.35 10.00
C LYS A 734 -27.65 -22.91 10.13
N SER A 735 -27.21 -22.69 11.37
CA SER A 735 -25.80 -22.39 11.63
C SER A 735 -24.89 -23.56 11.20
N SER A 736 -23.94 -23.27 10.33
CA SER A 736 -23.01 -24.24 9.73
C SER A 736 -21.60 -23.67 9.67
N GLU A 737 -20.60 -24.53 9.80
CA GLU A 737 -19.18 -24.17 9.81
C GLU A 737 -18.37 -25.14 8.95
N THR A 738 -17.37 -24.62 8.24
CA THR A 738 -16.39 -25.41 7.51
C THR A 738 -14.97 -24.91 7.78
N ILE A 739 -14.05 -25.87 7.88
CA ILE A 739 -12.62 -25.64 8.06
C ILE A 739 -11.92 -26.29 6.88
N VAL A 740 -11.20 -25.47 6.13
CA VAL A 740 -10.53 -25.87 4.90
C VAL A 740 -9.06 -25.48 5.01
N ASN A 741 -8.19 -26.47 4.95
CA ASN A 741 -6.75 -26.26 4.81
C ASN A 741 -6.36 -26.53 3.35
N PHE A 742 -5.58 -25.64 2.76
CA PHE A 742 -5.11 -25.75 1.37
C PHE A 742 -3.76 -25.06 1.21
N SER A 743 -3.09 -25.31 0.09
CA SER A 743 -1.87 -24.62 -0.30
C SER A 743 -2.09 -23.87 -1.60
N LEU A 744 -1.70 -22.59 -1.67
CA LEU A 744 -1.59 -21.88 -2.94
C LEU A 744 -0.19 -22.13 -3.50
N LYS A 745 -0.11 -22.60 -4.75
CA LYS A 745 1.15 -22.86 -5.45
C LYS A 745 1.19 -22.07 -6.73
N ASP A 746 2.24 -21.28 -6.93
CA ASP A 746 2.45 -20.55 -8.17
C ASP A 746 3.49 -21.24 -9.09
N SER A 747 3.49 -20.84 -10.36
CA SER A 747 4.43 -21.32 -11.37
C SER A 747 5.88 -20.86 -11.15
N HIS A 748 6.12 -19.94 -10.21
CA HIS A 748 7.45 -19.50 -9.80
C HIS A 748 8.03 -20.32 -8.64
N GLY A 749 7.28 -21.31 -8.13
CA GLY A 749 7.70 -22.20 -7.04
C GLY A 749 7.42 -21.65 -5.65
N VAL A 750 6.65 -20.57 -5.52
CA VAL A 750 6.15 -20.09 -4.22
C VAL A 750 4.99 -20.98 -3.80
N GLN A 751 5.07 -21.50 -2.57
CA GLN A 751 3.98 -22.23 -1.94
C GLN A 751 3.64 -21.58 -0.61
N GLU A 752 2.34 -21.38 -0.37
CA GLU A 752 1.79 -20.79 0.83
C GLU A 752 0.66 -21.67 1.37
N ASP A 753 0.74 -22.07 2.63
CA ASP A 753 -0.28 -22.89 3.27
C ASP A 753 -1.31 -22.00 3.94
N TRP A 754 -2.58 -22.37 3.92
CA TRP A 754 -3.66 -21.53 4.40
C TRP A 754 -4.63 -22.32 5.26
N ILE A 755 -5.10 -21.69 6.33
CA ILE A 755 -6.21 -22.15 7.15
C ILE A 755 -7.36 -21.19 6.93
N GLN A 756 -8.46 -21.71 6.41
CA GLN A 756 -9.69 -20.97 6.18
C GLN A 756 -10.80 -21.54 7.04
N VAL A 757 -11.54 -20.66 7.71
CA VAL A 757 -12.77 -21.00 8.42
C VAL A 757 -13.89 -20.16 7.87
N ASN A 758 -14.92 -20.82 7.33
CA ASN A 758 -16.14 -20.16 6.89
C ASN A 758 -17.31 -20.64 7.75
N ARG A 759 -18.26 -19.75 7.97
CA ARG A 759 -19.48 -19.99 8.72
C ARG A 759 -20.67 -19.34 8.03
N ALA A 760 -21.83 -19.95 8.18
CA ALA A 760 -23.09 -19.40 7.75
C ALA A 760 -24.17 -19.58 8.81
N GLY A 761 -25.18 -18.72 8.80
CA GLY A 761 -26.25 -18.68 9.79
C GLY A 761 -25.82 -17.98 11.09
N PHE A 762 -26.78 -17.33 11.75
CA PHE A 762 -26.56 -16.68 13.05
C PHE A 762 -26.48 -17.75 14.17
N LEU A 763 -25.54 -17.59 15.10
CA LEU A 763 -25.49 -18.34 16.35
C LEU A 763 -26.61 -17.93 17.29
N ASP A 764 -26.88 -16.63 17.36
CA ASP A 764 -27.93 -16.04 18.18
C ASP A 764 -28.84 -15.20 17.30
N ALA A 765 -29.79 -15.90 16.68
CA ALA A 765 -30.86 -15.34 15.86
C ALA A 765 -31.64 -14.21 16.57
N SER A 766 -31.67 -14.17 17.91
CA SER A 766 -32.39 -13.14 18.67
C SER A 766 -31.74 -11.75 18.55
N LYS A 767 -30.46 -11.67 18.16
CA LYS A 767 -29.75 -10.41 17.92
C LYS A 767 -30.21 -9.68 16.67
N ALA A 768 -30.90 -10.36 15.74
CA ALA A 768 -31.37 -9.78 14.49
C ALA A 768 -32.68 -8.99 14.70
N PRO A 769 -32.67 -7.64 14.60
CA PRO A 769 -33.86 -6.84 14.86
C PRO A 769 -34.98 -7.12 13.85
N GLU A 770 -36.25 -6.98 14.26
CA GLU A 770 -37.42 -7.20 13.39
C GLU A 770 -37.37 -6.33 12.12
N LYS A 771 -36.98 -5.05 12.26
CA LYS A 771 -36.77 -4.12 11.12
C LYS A 771 -35.80 -4.68 10.07
N LEU A 772 -34.70 -5.30 10.51
CA LEU A 772 -33.70 -5.89 9.61
C LEU A 772 -34.31 -7.03 8.80
N GLN A 773 -35.07 -7.90 9.48
CA GLN A 773 -35.72 -9.05 8.85
C GLN A 773 -36.80 -8.60 7.85
N ASP A 774 -37.59 -7.59 8.21
CA ASP A 774 -38.60 -7.02 7.32
C ASP A 774 -38.00 -6.35 6.09
N ASP A 775 -36.91 -5.58 6.26
CA ASP A 775 -36.24 -4.93 5.14
C ASP A 775 -35.60 -5.95 4.20
N TRP A 776 -35.10 -7.06 4.74
CA TRP A 776 -34.58 -8.19 3.96
C TRP A 776 -35.70 -8.89 3.16
N ARG A 777 -36.86 -9.18 3.79
CA ARG A 777 -38.04 -9.79 3.13
C ARG A 777 -38.63 -8.90 2.03
N LYS A 778 -38.56 -7.57 2.19
CA LYS A 778 -39.00 -6.58 1.19
C LYS A 778 -38.01 -6.39 0.04
N GLU A 779 -37.01 -7.27 -0.06
CA GLU A 779 -35.99 -7.30 -1.11
C GLU A 779 -35.11 -6.04 -1.19
N HIS A 780 -34.98 -5.27 -0.11
CA HIS A 780 -34.10 -4.10 -0.12
C HIS A 780 -32.61 -4.47 -0.24
N PHE A 781 -32.22 -5.67 0.20
CA PHE A 781 -30.90 -6.28 0.00
C PHE A 781 -30.96 -7.80 0.21
N ARG A 782 -30.55 -8.61 -0.78
CA ARG A 782 -30.59 -10.10 -0.70
C ARG A 782 -29.22 -10.69 -0.33
N LEU A 783 -28.82 -10.50 0.92
CA LEU A 783 -27.54 -10.99 1.46
C LEU A 783 -27.78 -12.20 2.39
N LEU A 784 -26.84 -13.15 2.40
CA LEU A 784 -26.85 -14.33 3.28
C LEU A 784 -25.90 -14.15 4.47
N PRO A 785 -26.23 -14.63 5.68
CA PRO A 785 -25.40 -14.47 6.88
C PRO A 785 -24.18 -15.42 6.81
N ARG A 786 -23.31 -15.21 5.83
CA ARG A 786 -22.09 -15.98 5.56
C ARG A 786 -20.85 -15.09 5.69
N GLY A 787 -19.84 -15.62 6.35
CA GLY A 787 -18.57 -14.95 6.55
C GLY A 787 -17.50 -15.92 7.03
N GLY A 788 -16.29 -15.43 7.22
CA GLY A 788 -15.18 -16.28 7.59
C GLY A 788 -13.87 -15.52 7.73
N VAL A 789 -12.83 -16.25 8.10
CA VAL A 789 -11.47 -15.73 8.15
C VAL A 789 -10.50 -16.67 7.47
N ALA A 790 -9.39 -16.13 6.98
CA ALA A 790 -8.27 -16.89 6.47
C ALA A 790 -6.97 -16.35 7.06
N THR A 791 -6.08 -17.26 7.42
CA THR A 791 -4.75 -16.91 7.92
C THR A 791 -3.72 -17.87 7.35
N HIS A 792 -2.57 -17.33 7.01
CA HIS A 792 -1.40 -18.13 6.67
C HIS A 792 -0.70 -18.53 7.98
N PRO A 793 -0.31 -19.79 8.17
CA PRO A 793 0.53 -20.18 9.26
C PRO A 793 1.97 -19.68 9.02
N ILE A 794 2.42 -18.60 9.67
CA ILE A 794 3.76 -17.99 9.53
C ILE A 794 4.94 -18.94 9.85
N TYR A 795 4.70 -20.08 10.50
CA TYR A 795 5.78 -20.94 10.96
C TYR A 795 6.32 -21.89 9.87
N HIS A 796 7.10 -21.37 8.91
CA HIS A 796 8.12 -22.15 8.16
C HIS A 796 9.12 -21.32 7.31
N ARG A 797 9.06 -19.98 7.26
CA ARG A 797 9.89 -19.17 6.33
C ARG A 797 11.25 -18.73 6.89
N ARG A 798 11.87 -19.47 7.82
CA ARG A 798 13.21 -19.15 8.37
C ARG A 798 14.20 -20.32 8.28
N VAL A 799 14.79 -20.51 7.10
CA VAL A 799 16.21 -20.90 7.00
C VAL A 799 16.99 -20.04 6.00
N SER A 800 16.35 -19.22 5.14
CA SER A 800 17.14 -18.51 4.11
C SER A 800 16.48 -17.24 3.56
N LYS A 801 16.23 -16.24 4.41
CA LYS A 801 16.40 -14.79 4.13
C LYS A 801 15.88 -13.94 5.30
N PRO A 802 16.58 -12.87 5.71
CA PRO A 802 16.02 -11.90 6.63
C PRO A 802 14.82 -11.20 5.97
N LEU A 803 13.74 -11.04 6.74
CA LEU A 803 12.54 -10.31 6.35
C LEU A 803 12.93 -8.92 5.85
N SER A 804 12.70 -8.68 4.56
CA SER A 804 12.85 -7.35 3.97
C SER A 804 11.70 -6.45 4.45
N LYS A 805 11.89 -5.12 4.45
CA LYS A 805 10.88 -4.12 4.82
C LYS A 805 9.57 -4.16 3.98
N GLN A 806 9.42 -5.11 3.05
CA GLN A 806 8.24 -5.29 2.20
C GLN A 806 7.18 -6.25 2.76
N ASP A 807 7.44 -7.02 3.81
CA ASP A 807 6.48 -8.03 4.33
C ASP A 807 5.61 -7.53 5.50
N ASN A 808 5.25 -6.24 5.50
CA ASN A 808 4.15 -5.75 6.33
C ASN A 808 2.83 -6.11 5.59
N ILE A 809 2.51 -7.41 5.50
CA ILE A 809 1.28 -7.88 4.85
C ILE A 809 0.12 -7.40 5.70
N GLN A 810 -0.39 -6.22 5.36
CA GLN A 810 -1.64 -5.72 5.91
C GLN A 810 -2.75 -6.67 5.45
N SER A 811 -3.45 -7.28 6.42
CA SER A 811 -4.58 -8.16 6.11
C SER A 811 -5.63 -7.39 5.31
N ARG A 812 -6.44 -8.14 4.55
CA ARG A 812 -7.45 -7.56 3.65
C ARG A 812 -8.86 -8.02 4.00
N VAL A 813 -9.82 -7.21 3.60
CA VAL A 813 -11.25 -7.50 3.69
C VAL A 813 -11.73 -8.06 2.36
N PHE A 814 -12.60 -9.07 2.42
CA PHE A 814 -13.15 -9.77 1.27
C PHE A 814 -14.67 -9.70 1.30
N CYS A 815 -15.24 -9.55 0.12
CA CYS A 815 -16.61 -9.94 -0.18
C CYS A 815 -16.51 -10.92 -1.35
N THR A 816 -16.16 -12.17 -1.04
CA THR A 816 -15.67 -13.20 -1.99
C THR A 816 -14.29 -12.86 -2.59
N LEU A 817 -14.11 -11.67 -3.14
CA LEU A 817 -12.85 -11.14 -3.67
C LEU A 817 -12.29 -10.00 -2.79
N PRO A 818 -10.97 -9.71 -2.85
CA PRO A 818 -10.35 -8.70 -2.01
C PRO A 818 -10.84 -7.29 -2.37
N LEU A 819 -11.39 -6.60 -1.37
CA LEU A 819 -11.82 -5.21 -1.43
C LEU A 819 -10.63 -4.25 -1.27
N PRO A 820 -10.69 -3.02 -1.81
CA PRO A 820 -9.68 -1.98 -1.59
C PRO A 820 -9.76 -1.33 -0.19
N VAL A 821 -10.35 -2.02 0.79
CA VAL A 821 -10.49 -1.55 2.18
C VAL A 821 -9.29 -1.99 2.99
N LYS A 822 -8.66 -1.04 3.68
CA LYS A 822 -7.58 -1.32 4.62
C LYS A 822 -8.15 -1.75 5.98
N THR A 823 -7.53 -2.75 6.59
CA THR A 823 -7.83 -3.17 7.96
C THR A 823 -6.53 -3.35 8.74
N ASP A 824 -6.59 -3.11 10.04
CA ASP A 824 -5.47 -3.33 10.98
C ASP A 824 -5.61 -4.69 11.70
N LEU A 825 -6.56 -5.53 11.28
CA LEU A 825 -6.73 -6.88 11.81
C LEU A 825 -5.59 -7.80 11.32
N PRO A 826 -5.15 -8.77 12.13
CA PRO A 826 -4.01 -9.64 11.76
C PRO A 826 -4.42 -10.88 10.93
N VAL A 827 -5.70 -10.99 10.55
CA VAL A 827 -6.20 -12.06 9.65
C VAL A 827 -7.06 -11.48 8.53
N HIS A 828 -7.15 -12.20 7.41
CA HIS A 828 -8.07 -11.82 6.33
C HIS A 828 -9.52 -12.10 6.74
N ILE A 829 -10.41 -11.14 6.50
CA ILE A 829 -11.81 -11.23 6.88
C ILE A 829 -12.66 -11.32 5.62
N ASN A 830 -13.58 -12.28 5.55
CA ASN A 830 -14.57 -12.41 4.49
C ASN A 830 -15.98 -12.30 5.06
N GLY A 831 -16.87 -11.67 4.29
CA GLY A 831 -18.28 -11.57 4.63
C GLY A 831 -19.12 -11.21 3.42
N HIS A 832 -20.38 -11.65 3.41
CA HIS A 832 -21.38 -11.16 2.46
C HIS A 832 -21.87 -9.77 2.92
N PHE A 833 -20.94 -8.82 2.90
CA PHE A 833 -21.15 -7.47 3.38
C PHE A 833 -22.06 -6.66 2.45
N ALA A 834 -22.86 -5.78 3.02
CA ALA A 834 -23.47 -4.70 2.28
C ALA A 834 -22.40 -3.66 1.92
N LEU A 835 -22.30 -3.29 0.65
CA LEU A 835 -21.30 -2.37 0.09
C LEU A 835 -21.94 -1.04 -0.36
N GLU A 836 -21.14 0.03 -0.45
CA GLU A 836 -21.57 1.29 -1.06
C GLU A 836 -21.82 1.15 -2.57
N HIS A 837 -22.90 1.75 -3.07
CA HIS A 837 -23.46 1.53 -4.41
C HIS A 837 -22.48 1.89 -5.56
N GLU A 838 -22.64 1.21 -6.71
CA GLU A 838 -21.90 1.33 -7.99
C GLU A 838 -20.40 1.01 -7.97
N SER A 839 -19.66 1.42 -6.95
CA SER A 839 -18.20 1.28 -6.93
C SER A 839 -17.69 -0.01 -6.26
N ARG A 840 -18.47 -0.64 -5.37
CA ARG A 840 -18.09 -1.81 -4.56
C ARG A 840 -16.77 -1.64 -3.78
N ARG A 841 -16.38 -0.40 -3.45
CA ARG A 841 -15.06 -0.11 -2.85
C ARG A 841 -15.07 -0.05 -1.34
N ASN A 842 -16.21 0.28 -0.73
CA ASN A 842 -16.34 0.49 0.70
C ASN A 842 -17.48 -0.34 1.29
N LEU A 843 -17.37 -0.64 2.58
CA LEU A 843 -18.44 -1.25 3.39
C LEU A 843 -19.51 -0.20 3.70
N TRP A 844 -20.76 -0.63 3.73
CA TRP A 844 -21.88 0.24 4.08
C TRP A 844 -21.92 0.55 5.58
N ASP A 845 -21.81 1.83 5.94
CA ASP A 845 -21.86 2.32 7.32
C ASP A 845 -22.63 3.66 7.41
N ARG A 846 -23.96 3.58 7.62
CA ARG A 846 -24.86 4.73 7.81
C ARG A 846 -25.74 4.51 9.04
N GLU A 847 -25.93 5.57 9.81
CA GLU A 847 -26.82 5.54 10.99
C GLU A 847 -28.25 5.15 10.60
N ASP A 848 -28.87 4.33 11.45
CA ASP A 848 -30.25 3.83 11.32
C ASP A 848 -30.63 3.07 10.03
N ASP A 849 -29.64 2.57 9.29
CA ASP A 849 -29.83 1.73 8.09
C ASP A 849 -29.67 0.23 8.38
N SER A 850 -30.58 -0.58 7.86
CA SER A 850 -30.60 -2.03 8.04
C SER A 850 -29.35 -2.73 7.47
N ARG A 851 -28.68 -2.17 6.46
CA ARG A 851 -27.40 -2.68 5.93
C ARG A 851 -26.24 -2.50 6.91
N THR A 852 -26.26 -1.45 7.73
CA THR A 852 -25.25 -1.25 8.78
C THR A 852 -25.49 -2.21 9.92
N THR A 853 -26.75 -2.40 10.32
CA THR A 853 -27.14 -3.45 11.27
C THR A 853 -26.73 -4.84 10.78
N TRP A 854 -26.92 -5.13 9.49
CA TRP A 854 -26.47 -6.37 8.84
C TRP A 854 -24.97 -6.58 8.96
N ASN A 855 -24.17 -5.60 8.54
CA ASN A 855 -22.71 -5.69 8.60
C ASN A 855 -22.20 -5.90 10.03
N LYS A 856 -22.79 -5.21 11.02
CA LYS A 856 -22.48 -5.39 12.45
C LYS A 856 -22.82 -6.79 12.92
N LEU A 857 -24.01 -7.30 12.62
CA LEU A 857 -24.43 -8.66 12.97
C LEU A 857 -23.49 -9.71 12.38
N LEU A 858 -23.09 -9.54 11.12
CA LEU A 858 -22.17 -10.43 10.44
C LEU A 858 -20.80 -10.45 11.15
N CYS A 859 -20.28 -9.29 11.52
CA CYS A 859 -19.06 -9.17 12.31
C CYS A 859 -19.18 -9.89 13.67
N THR A 860 -20.25 -9.65 14.42
CA THR A 860 -20.36 -10.11 15.81
C THR A 860 -20.76 -11.58 15.94
N ASP A 861 -21.64 -12.08 15.09
CA ASP A 861 -22.31 -13.38 15.30
C ASP A 861 -21.86 -14.46 14.31
N VAL A 862 -21.23 -14.07 13.20
CA VAL A 862 -20.71 -15.00 12.18
C VAL A 862 -19.18 -14.97 12.13
N ILE A 863 -18.57 -13.80 11.99
CA ILE A 863 -17.12 -13.66 11.77
C ILE A 863 -16.33 -13.85 13.08
N ALA A 864 -16.73 -13.22 14.19
CA ALA A 864 -16.03 -13.38 15.48
C ALA A 864 -15.89 -14.85 15.92
N PRO A 865 -16.95 -15.69 15.91
CA PRO A 865 -16.82 -17.11 16.22
C PRO A 865 -15.90 -17.86 15.24
N SER A 866 -15.97 -17.53 13.94
CA SER A 866 -15.09 -18.12 12.91
C SER A 866 -13.62 -17.76 13.15
N TYR A 867 -13.37 -16.56 13.64
CA TYR A 867 -12.03 -16.09 13.97
C TYR A 867 -11.46 -16.84 15.17
N VAL A 868 -12.23 -16.97 16.26
CA VAL A 868 -11.85 -17.81 17.41
C VAL A 868 -11.56 -19.25 16.96
N LYS A 869 -12.39 -19.80 16.07
CA LYS A 869 -12.19 -21.14 15.50
C LYS A 869 -10.91 -21.25 14.69
N ALA A 870 -10.57 -20.25 13.88
CA ALA A 870 -9.34 -20.22 13.10
C ALA A 870 -8.10 -20.28 14.01
N LEU A 871 -8.11 -19.56 15.15
CA LEU A 871 -7.04 -19.66 16.14
C LEU A 871 -6.95 -21.06 16.75
N GLU A 872 -8.08 -21.74 17.00
CA GLU A 872 -8.04 -23.14 17.43
C GLU A 872 -7.37 -24.06 16.39
N GLN A 873 -7.62 -23.81 15.10
CA GLN A 873 -7.03 -24.59 14.01
C GLN A 873 -5.53 -24.30 13.83
N VAL A 874 -5.11 -23.04 13.94
CA VAL A 874 -3.68 -22.67 13.96
C VAL A 874 -2.98 -23.35 15.13
N LYS A 875 -3.57 -23.29 16.33
CA LYS A 875 -3.05 -23.98 17.51
C LYS A 875 -2.91 -25.48 17.28
N PHE A 876 -3.92 -26.11 16.68
CA PHE A 876 -3.89 -27.52 16.35
C PHE A 876 -2.80 -27.85 15.32
N ALA A 877 -2.65 -27.05 14.28
CA ALA A 877 -1.68 -27.26 13.22
C ALA A 877 -0.23 -27.12 13.74
N TRP A 878 0.02 -26.15 14.63
CA TRP A 878 1.39 -25.80 15.06
C TRP A 878 1.91 -26.59 16.26
N PHE A 879 1.02 -27.03 17.16
CA PHE A 879 1.41 -27.56 18.47
C PHE A 879 0.98 -29.03 18.72
N ARG A 880 0.39 -29.72 17.73
CA ARG A 880 -0.07 -31.12 17.90
C ARG A 880 1.04 -32.16 17.73
N THR A 881 2.01 -31.92 16.87
CA THR A 881 3.18 -32.81 16.67
C THR A 881 4.39 -32.21 17.37
N LYS A 882 4.82 -32.81 18.49
CA LYS A 882 6.18 -32.59 19.00
C LYS A 882 7.14 -33.14 17.94
N HIS A 883 7.86 -32.27 17.23
CA HIS A 883 9.04 -32.74 16.51
C HIS A 883 10.09 -33.10 17.56
N GLU A 884 10.69 -34.29 17.47
CA GLU A 884 11.69 -34.76 18.43
C GLU A 884 12.90 -33.83 18.53
N ASP A 885 13.10 -32.99 17.51
CA ASP A 885 14.18 -31.99 17.39
C ASP A 885 13.77 -30.55 17.74
N GLU A 886 12.53 -30.28 18.17
CA GLU A 886 12.07 -28.91 18.44
C GLU A 886 12.74 -28.32 19.70
N THR A 887 13.52 -27.26 19.50
CA THR A 887 14.21 -26.58 20.60
C THR A 887 13.24 -25.75 21.44
N SER A 888 13.59 -25.48 22.70
CA SER A 888 12.77 -24.65 23.59
C SER A 888 12.55 -23.20 23.08
N THR A 889 13.45 -22.71 22.23
CA THR A 889 13.38 -21.38 21.60
C THR A 889 12.40 -21.35 20.44
N GLU A 890 12.37 -22.40 19.62
CA GLU A 890 11.41 -22.57 18.53
C GLU A 890 9.96 -22.64 19.04
N ALA A 891 9.73 -23.40 20.12
CA ALA A 891 8.43 -23.47 20.77
C ALA A 891 7.97 -22.11 21.34
N ALA A 892 8.90 -21.30 21.86
CA ALA A 892 8.59 -19.95 22.36
C ALA A 892 8.23 -18.99 21.22
N ALA A 893 8.98 -19.01 20.11
CA ALA A 893 8.70 -18.22 18.92
C ALA A 893 7.32 -18.54 18.31
N LYS A 894 6.94 -19.83 18.23
CA LYS A 894 5.59 -20.26 17.81
C LYS A 894 4.48 -19.61 18.65
N ILE A 895 4.66 -19.54 19.97
CA ILE A 895 3.68 -18.94 20.88
C ILE A 895 3.56 -17.42 20.62
N VAL A 896 4.69 -16.75 20.37
CA VAL A 896 4.72 -15.32 20.04
C VAL A 896 3.95 -15.04 18.74
N GLU A 897 4.21 -15.81 17.69
CA GLU A 897 3.51 -15.68 16.40
C GLU A 897 2.03 -16.02 16.53
N PHE A 898 1.67 -17.01 17.35
CA PHE A 898 0.27 -17.36 17.60
C PHE A 898 -0.52 -16.21 18.20
N PHE A 899 0.06 -15.51 19.19
CA PHE A 899 -0.59 -14.35 19.79
C PHE A 899 -0.59 -13.10 18.90
N ALA A 900 0.27 -13.01 17.89
CA ALA A 900 0.20 -11.94 16.90
C ALA A 900 -1.09 -11.98 16.05
N LEU A 901 -1.76 -13.14 16.01
CA LEU A 901 -3.05 -13.31 15.34
C LEU A 901 -4.26 -12.81 16.17
N PHE A 902 -4.06 -12.34 17.42
CA PHE A 902 -5.13 -11.74 18.21
C PHE A 902 -5.35 -10.28 17.80
N PRO A 903 -6.60 -9.82 17.64
CA PRO A 903 -6.88 -8.45 17.26
C PRO A 903 -6.51 -7.47 18.38
N SER A 904 -5.88 -6.35 18.03
CA SER A 904 -5.59 -5.28 18.99
C SER A 904 -6.83 -4.43 19.27
N ILE A 905 -6.90 -3.82 20.46
CA ILE A 905 -7.96 -2.86 20.80
C ILE A 905 -7.93 -1.71 19.78
N PRO A 906 -9.06 -1.36 19.14
CA PRO A 906 -9.12 -0.24 18.21
C PRO A 906 -8.68 1.06 18.88
N LYS A 907 -7.90 1.88 18.16
CA LYS A 907 -7.41 3.18 18.68
C LYS A 907 -8.53 4.20 18.88
N THR A 908 -9.66 4.01 18.22
CA THR A 908 -10.84 4.89 18.24
C THR A 908 -12.09 4.04 18.44
N GLU A 909 -12.97 4.43 19.37
CA GLU A 909 -14.24 3.74 19.62
C GLU A 909 -15.13 3.66 18.35
N SER A 910 -15.03 4.65 17.46
CA SER A 910 -15.76 4.75 16.19
C SER A 910 -15.22 3.87 15.03
N SER A 911 -14.33 2.92 15.30
CA SER A 911 -13.85 2.02 14.24
C SER A 911 -14.95 1.05 13.80
N PHE A 912 -15.11 0.86 12.49
CA PHE A 912 -16.03 -0.15 11.93
C PHE A 912 -15.77 -1.55 12.50
N TRP A 913 -14.52 -1.85 12.86
CA TRP A 913 -14.11 -3.15 13.39
C TRP A 913 -14.30 -3.29 14.91
N SER A 914 -14.64 -2.23 15.64
CA SER A 914 -14.85 -2.29 17.10
C SER A 914 -15.82 -3.39 17.51
N PRO A 915 -16.99 -3.57 16.87
CA PRO A 915 -17.92 -4.65 17.22
C PRO A 915 -17.31 -6.04 16.99
N LEU A 916 -16.50 -6.23 15.95
CA LEU A 916 -15.82 -7.51 15.68
C LEU A 916 -14.79 -7.83 16.76
N VAL A 917 -13.96 -6.85 17.15
CA VAL A 917 -12.91 -7.05 18.17
C VAL A 917 -13.53 -7.32 19.54
N GLU A 918 -14.56 -6.57 19.92
CA GLU A 918 -15.30 -6.79 21.15
C GLU A 918 -15.94 -8.19 21.17
N ALA A 919 -16.68 -8.55 20.11
CA ALA A 919 -17.31 -9.87 20.00
C ALA A 919 -16.27 -11.00 20.02
N PHE A 920 -15.14 -10.84 19.36
CA PHE A 920 -14.03 -11.80 19.41
C PHE A 920 -13.58 -12.06 20.85
N TYR A 921 -13.30 -11.00 21.63
CA TYR A 921 -12.85 -11.19 23.01
C TYR A 921 -13.96 -11.72 23.92
N GLN A 922 -15.22 -11.34 23.71
CA GLN A 922 -16.36 -11.94 24.40
C GLN A 922 -16.46 -13.44 24.12
N GLU A 923 -16.29 -13.87 22.86
CA GLU A 923 -16.26 -15.30 22.50
C GLU A 923 -15.09 -16.03 23.17
N VAL A 924 -13.91 -15.40 23.27
CA VAL A 924 -12.76 -15.99 23.99
C VAL A 924 -12.99 -16.11 25.50
N ILE A 925 -13.68 -15.13 26.12
CA ILE A 925 -13.92 -15.07 27.58
C ILE A 925 -15.09 -15.96 28.02
N ASN A 926 -16.16 -15.98 27.23
CA ASN A 926 -17.36 -16.75 27.52
C ASN A 926 -17.24 -18.20 27.02
N GLY A 927 -16.36 -18.41 26.05
CA GLY A 927 -16.10 -19.71 25.46
C GLY A 927 -15.24 -20.65 26.32
N ARG A 928 -15.26 -21.93 25.95
CA ARG A 928 -14.46 -22.99 26.61
C ARG A 928 -13.19 -23.36 25.83
N GLN A 929 -12.86 -22.58 24.81
CA GLN A 929 -11.74 -22.84 23.92
C GLN A 929 -10.42 -22.66 24.67
N ALA A 930 -9.62 -23.72 24.71
CA ALA A 930 -8.32 -23.70 25.37
C ALA A 930 -7.27 -22.98 24.50
N LEU A 931 -7.30 -21.65 24.44
CA LEU A 931 -6.44 -20.83 23.58
C LEU A 931 -5.18 -20.29 24.26
N PHE A 932 -5.02 -20.51 25.57
CA PHE A 932 -3.92 -19.90 26.32
C PHE A 932 -2.91 -20.95 26.79
N PRO A 933 -1.62 -20.82 26.44
CA PRO A 933 -0.58 -21.75 26.87
C PRO A 933 -0.22 -21.50 28.35
N VAL A 934 -0.07 -22.58 29.08
CA VAL A 934 0.24 -22.65 30.51
C VAL A 934 1.50 -23.49 30.71
N THR A 935 2.43 -22.94 31.48
CA THR A 935 3.61 -23.68 31.93
C THR A 935 3.45 -24.18 33.38
N ARG A 936 3.78 -25.44 33.64
CA ARG A 936 3.84 -26.05 34.98
C ARG A 936 5.24 -26.59 35.27
N ALA A 937 5.58 -26.77 36.55
CA ALA A 937 6.87 -27.37 36.94
C ALA A 937 6.95 -28.88 36.67
N ASP A 938 5.82 -29.58 36.65
CA ASP A 938 5.72 -31.05 36.65
C ASP A 938 5.63 -31.68 35.25
N THR A 939 5.49 -30.86 34.20
CA THR A 939 5.20 -31.34 32.84
C THR A 939 6.07 -30.62 31.79
N PRO A 940 6.90 -31.36 31.02
CA PRO A 940 7.73 -30.80 29.95
C PRO A 940 6.93 -30.50 28.66
N GLY A 941 5.69 -30.02 28.78
CA GLY A 941 4.80 -29.74 27.64
C GLY A 941 3.93 -28.51 27.90
N VAL A 942 3.63 -27.77 26.84
CA VAL A 942 2.70 -26.64 26.89
C VAL A 942 1.28 -27.17 27.05
N ILE A 943 0.64 -26.86 28.17
CA ILE A 943 -0.77 -27.20 28.42
C ILE A 943 -1.61 -26.01 28.01
N TRP A 944 -2.71 -26.24 27.30
CA TRP A 944 -3.59 -25.14 26.89
C TRP A 944 -4.80 -25.03 27.82
N THR A 945 -5.22 -23.81 28.15
CA THR A 945 -6.35 -23.53 29.03
C THR A 945 -7.28 -22.46 28.45
N SER A 946 -8.53 -22.43 28.93
CA SER A 946 -9.53 -21.42 28.59
C SER A 946 -9.59 -20.35 29.69
N ILE A 947 -10.06 -19.16 29.36
CA ILE A 947 -10.39 -18.11 30.33
C ILE A 947 -11.89 -18.29 30.64
N VAL A 948 -12.28 -18.59 31.89
CA VAL A 948 -13.70 -18.82 32.23
C VAL A 948 -14.13 -17.88 33.34
N LYS A 949 -15.20 -17.12 33.07
CA LYS A 949 -15.76 -16.05 33.92
C LYS A 949 -16.18 -16.51 35.33
N GLU A 950 -16.64 -17.75 35.48
CA GLU A 950 -17.37 -18.16 36.70
C GLU A 950 -16.66 -19.14 37.65
N LYS A 951 -15.74 -20.01 37.22
CA LYS A 951 -15.18 -21.04 38.14
C LYS A 951 -13.71 -21.47 37.97
N SER A 952 -12.81 -20.68 37.38
CA SER A 952 -11.40 -21.10 37.38
C SER A 952 -10.38 -19.97 37.36
N PHE A 953 -9.62 -19.89 38.45
CA PHE A 953 -8.23 -19.44 38.64
C PHE A 953 -7.82 -18.06 38.08
N ALA A 954 -7.19 -17.24 38.94
CA ALA A 954 -6.47 -16.04 38.53
C ALA A 954 -5.24 -16.46 37.69
N GLY A 955 -5.43 -16.58 36.38
CA GLY A 955 -4.31 -16.78 35.45
C GLY A 955 -3.37 -15.59 35.59
N TYR A 956 -2.12 -15.87 35.98
CA TYR A 956 -1.08 -14.84 36.06
C TYR A 956 -0.47 -14.68 34.68
N PHE A 957 -0.69 -13.53 34.07
CA PHE A 957 -0.15 -13.19 32.76
C PHE A 957 1.31 -12.73 32.91
N ARG A 958 2.21 -13.30 32.09
CA ARG A 958 3.62 -12.91 32.04
C ARG A 958 4.03 -12.55 30.61
N ARG A 959 4.86 -11.51 30.49
CA ARG A 959 5.58 -11.14 29.25
C ARG A 959 6.56 -12.27 28.84
N PRO A 960 6.49 -12.80 27.60
CA PRO A 960 7.46 -13.78 27.11
C PRO A 960 8.89 -13.19 27.12
N PRO A 961 9.95 -14.01 27.34
CA PRO A 961 11.34 -13.53 27.43
C PRO A 961 11.82 -12.75 26.19
N GLU A 962 11.31 -13.13 25.02
CA GLU A 962 11.65 -12.55 23.70
C GLU A 962 10.95 -11.19 23.45
N TYR A 963 10.00 -10.80 24.30
CA TYR A 963 9.40 -9.46 24.32
C TYR A 963 10.16 -8.50 25.25
N SER A 964 11.46 -8.74 25.48
CA SER A 964 12.36 -7.69 25.94
C SER A 964 12.51 -6.65 24.81
N SER A 965 11.60 -5.67 24.84
CA SER A 965 11.41 -4.58 23.88
C SER A 965 12.68 -4.15 23.13
N PRO A 966 12.65 -3.97 21.80
CA PRO A 966 13.51 -2.99 21.17
C PRO A 966 12.99 -1.62 21.63
N VAL A 967 13.71 -1.02 22.58
CA VAL A 967 13.69 0.41 22.95
C VAL A 967 12.30 1.04 23.15
N LEU A 968 11.77 0.91 24.37
CA LEU A 968 10.85 1.90 24.97
C LEU A 968 11.66 2.82 25.91
N PRO A 969 11.32 4.11 26.07
CA PRO A 969 12.08 5.03 26.90
C PRO A 969 11.92 4.71 28.39
N TYR A 970 12.99 4.96 29.13
CA TYR A 970 13.17 4.67 30.54
C TYR A 970 11.99 5.07 31.45
N TYR A 971 11.47 4.09 32.18
CA TYR A 971 10.84 4.28 33.48
C TYR A 971 11.80 5.00 34.45
N SER A 972 11.22 5.76 35.37
CA SER A 972 11.90 6.49 36.45
C SER A 972 13.03 5.67 37.12
N GLN A 973 14.14 6.33 37.44
CA GLN A 973 15.35 5.78 38.06
C GLN A 973 15.19 5.20 39.49
N ASN A 974 14.02 4.72 39.89
CA ASN A 974 13.82 4.02 41.17
C ASN A 974 13.49 2.52 41.05
N ASP A 975 13.42 1.93 39.85
CA ASP A 975 13.05 0.51 39.69
C ASP A 975 14.26 -0.45 39.58
N THR A 976 15.38 -0.13 40.25
CA THR A 976 16.51 -1.07 40.44
C THR A 976 16.15 -2.26 41.33
N GLU A 977 15.05 -2.20 42.08
CA GLU A 977 14.55 -3.33 42.90
C GLU A 977 13.81 -4.42 42.09
N LYS A 978 13.32 -4.16 40.86
CA LYS A 978 12.45 -5.12 40.13
C LYS A 978 13.13 -6.06 39.13
N ARG A 979 14.39 -5.82 38.75
CA ARG A 979 15.04 -6.63 37.68
C ARG A 979 15.67 -7.94 38.18
N VAL A 980 15.81 -8.13 39.49
CA VAL A 980 16.45 -9.32 40.10
C VAL A 980 15.42 -10.39 40.55
N SER A 981 14.13 -10.12 40.44
CA SER A 981 13.05 -10.98 40.99
C SER A 981 12.26 -11.83 39.99
N ASP A 982 12.25 -11.50 38.68
CA ASP A 982 11.31 -12.11 37.72
C ASP A 982 11.58 -13.59 37.40
N GLY A 983 12.83 -14.03 37.40
CA GLY A 983 13.19 -15.44 37.18
C GLY A 983 12.83 -16.32 38.39
N LYS A 984 13.17 -15.85 39.59
CA LYS A 984 12.93 -16.55 40.86
C LYS A 984 11.44 -16.62 41.20
N LEU A 985 10.70 -15.52 41.00
CA LEU A 985 9.25 -15.50 41.21
C LEU A 985 8.54 -16.51 40.29
N LEU A 986 8.97 -16.65 39.04
CA LEU A 986 8.41 -17.64 38.12
C LEU A 986 8.68 -19.06 38.55
N GLU A 987 9.90 -19.35 38.97
CA GLU A 987 10.28 -20.67 39.45
C GLU A 987 9.50 -21.02 40.72
N LEU A 988 9.33 -20.06 41.63
CA LEU A 988 8.48 -20.19 42.81
C LEU A 988 7.02 -20.48 42.42
N LEU A 989 6.41 -19.67 41.56
CA LEU A 989 5.02 -19.86 41.11
C LEU A 989 4.81 -21.22 40.40
N LYS A 990 5.80 -21.65 39.59
CA LYS A 990 5.80 -22.98 38.95
C LYS A 990 5.89 -24.10 40.01
N ARG A 991 6.77 -23.98 41.01
CA ARG A 991 6.90 -24.94 42.12
C ARG A 991 5.66 -25.02 43.00
N LEU A 992 4.95 -23.89 43.17
CA LEU A 992 3.65 -23.83 43.83
C LEU A 992 2.51 -24.42 43.00
N ASN A 993 2.82 -24.96 41.81
CA ASN A 993 1.91 -25.57 40.86
C ASN A 993 0.82 -24.61 40.33
N MET A 994 1.14 -23.31 40.25
CA MET A 994 0.23 -22.29 39.75
C MET A 994 0.19 -22.30 38.21
N LYS A 995 -0.98 -22.05 37.62
CA LYS A 995 -1.18 -21.99 36.16
C LYS A 995 -0.78 -20.60 35.63
N ILE A 996 0.42 -20.47 35.08
CA ILE A 996 0.92 -19.20 34.56
C ILE A 996 0.62 -19.12 33.07
N VAL A 997 -0.18 -18.14 32.66
CA VAL A 997 -0.52 -17.90 31.25
C VAL A 997 0.58 -17.05 30.62
N GLN A 998 1.20 -17.56 29.56
CA GLN A 998 2.17 -16.80 28.80
C GLN A 998 1.45 -16.11 27.65
N ALA A 999 1.17 -14.81 27.79
CA ALA A 999 0.57 -14.03 26.70
C ALA A 999 1.10 -12.57 26.69
N PRO A 1000 1.14 -11.91 25.51
CA PRO A 1000 1.55 -10.52 25.40
C PRO A 1000 0.62 -9.54 26.14
N LEU A 1001 1.16 -8.37 26.49
CA LEU A 1001 0.45 -7.34 27.25
C LEU A 1001 -0.81 -6.81 26.52
N HIS A 1002 -0.78 -6.74 25.18
CA HIS A 1002 -1.94 -6.27 24.42
C HIS A 1002 -3.14 -7.22 24.57
N VAL A 1003 -2.91 -8.54 24.54
CA VAL A 1003 -3.95 -9.56 24.74
C VAL A 1003 -4.50 -9.49 26.16
N PHE A 1004 -3.64 -9.36 27.17
CA PHE A 1004 -4.06 -9.19 28.56
C PHE A 1004 -4.93 -7.93 28.75
N THR A 1005 -4.49 -6.81 28.19
CA THR A 1005 -5.21 -5.53 28.28
C THR A 1005 -6.58 -5.63 27.62
N ALA A 1006 -6.65 -6.24 26.44
CA ALA A 1006 -7.90 -6.45 25.73
C ALA A 1006 -8.88 -7.35 26.50
N LEU A 1007 -8.40 -8.49 27.02
CA LEU A 1007 -9.21 -9.37 27.86
C LEU A 1007 -9.79 -8.64 29.07
N LYS A 1008 -8.98 -7.82 29.76
CA LYS A 1008 -9.44 -7.03 30.90
C LYS A 1008 -10.47 -5.97 30.49
N ASN A 1009 -10.21 -5.23 29.41
CA ASN A 1009 -11.11 -4.20 28.91
C ASN A 1009 -12.48 -4.77 28.51
N TYR A 1010 -12.52 -5.96 27.94
CA TYR A 1010 -13.76 -6.62 27.51
C TYR A 1010 -14.35 -7.58 28.57
N GLY A 1011 -14.00 -7.43 29.86
CA GLY A 1011 -14.76 -8.04 30.97
C GLY A 1011 -14.20 -9.34 31.55
N ALA A 1012 -12.91 -9.63 31.37
CA ALA A 1012 -12.21 -10.70 32.09
C ALA A 1012 -11.67 -10.24 33.47
N ASP A 1013 -12.51 -9.65 34.32
CA ASP A 1013 -12.09 -8.91 35.53
C ASP A 1013 -11.25 -9.70 36.56
N LYS A 1014 -11.28 -11.04 36.51
CA LYS A 1014 -10.60 -11.93 37.44
C LYS A 1014 -9.14 -12.26 37.04
N ILE A 1015 -8.66 -11.82 35.87
CA ILE A 1015 -7.27 -12.04 35.46
C ILE A 1015 -6.32 -11.05 36.12
N GLN A 1016 -5.09 -11.47 36.44
CA GLN A 1016 -4.09 -10.60 37.08
C GLN A 1016 -2.73 -10.74 36.40
N GLU A 1017 -1.91 -9.67 36.47
CA GLU A 1017 -0.51 -9.73 36.02
C GLU A 1017 0.35 -10.42 37.09
N ALA A 1018 1.34 -11.21 36.65
CA ALA A 1018 2.28 -11.95 37.50
C ALA A 1018 3.29 -11.04 38.24
N THR A 1019 2.81 -10.13 39.07
CA THR A 1019 3.62 -9.18 39.85
C THR A 1019 3.72 -9.59 41.31
N LEU A 1020 4.82 -9.24 41.98
CA LEU A 1020 4.97 -9.42 43.44
C LEU A 1020 3.79 -8.83 44.21
N SER A 1021 3.31 -7.64 43.83
CA SER A 1021 2.17 -6.96 44.44
C SER A 1021 0.82 -7.69 44.28
N ALA A 1022 0.66 -8.52 43.24
CA ALA A 1022 -0.54 -9.32 43.03
C ALA A 1022 -0.44 -10.70 43.71
N VAL A 1023 0.75 -11.31 43.66
CA VAL A 1023 1.03 -12.64 44.24
C VAL A 1023 1.04 -12.59 45.77
N LEU A 1024 1.58 -11.52 46.38
CA LEU A 1024 1.67 -11.37 47.84
C LEU A 1024 0.29 -11.40 48.54
N PRO A 1025 -0.70 -10.58 48.14
CA PRO A 1025 -2.06 -10.64 48.70
C PRO A 1025 -2.71 -12.02 48.50
N PHE A 1026 -2.51 -12.63 47.33
CA PHE A 1026 -3.03 -13.97 47.04
C PHE A 1026 -2.45 -15.01 48.00
N LEU A 1027 -1.13 -15.07 48.14
CA LEU A 1027 -0.44 -15.98 49.05
C LEU A 1027 -0.85 -15.75 50.52
N LYS A 1028 -1.05 -14.49 50.93
CA LYS A 1028 -1.57 -14.13 52.27
C LYS A 1028 -3.03 -14.57 52.46
N SER A 1029 -3.85 -14.57 51.41
CA SER A 1029 -5.27 -14.97 51.45
C SER A 1029 -5.52 -16.48 51.36
N CYS A 1030 -4.52 -17.28 50.95
CA CYS A 1030 -4.66 -18.73 50.82
C CYS A 1030 -4.76 -19.42 52.19
N THR A 1031 -5.97 -19.85 52.56
CA THR A 1031 -6.20 -20.76 53.68
C THR A 1031 -6.08 -22.22 53.21
N ALA A 1032 -5.54 -23.09 54.06
CA ALA A 1032 -5.07 -24.45 53.75
C ALA A 1032 -6.14 -25.46 53.24
N THR A 1033 -7.35 -25.00 52.90
CA THR A 1033 -8.50 -25.85 52.60
C THR A 1033 -9.24 -25.55 51.30
N ALA A 1034 -8.78 -24.63 50.43
CA ALA A 1034 -9.54 -24.28 49.23
C ALA A 1034 -8.76 -24.32 47.89
N SER A 1035 -9.23 -25.22 47.01
CA SER A 1035 -9.11 -25.25 45.55
C SER A 1035 -7.93 -26.01 44.91
N ASP A 1036 -8.25 -26.63 43.77
CA ASP A 1036 -7.45 -27.50 42.89
C ASP A 1036 -6.23 -26.82 42.23
N THR A 1037 -5.70 -25.73 42.80
CA THR A 1037 -4.83 -24.79 42.08
C THR A 1037 -3.48 -24.49 42.72
N CYS A 1038 -3.25 -24.95 43.95
CA CYS A 1038 -1.97 -24.76 44.63
C CYS A 1038 -1.66 -25.94 45.58
N GLN A 1039 -0.44 -26.46 45.56
CA GLN A 1039 -0.01 -27.56 46.44
C GLN A 1039 0.55 -27.05 47.78
N LEU A 1040 -0.14 -26.10 48.43
CA LEU A 1040 0.24 -25.62 49.76
C LEU A 1040 -0.35 -26.54 50.84
N LYS A 1041 0.18 -27.76 50.97
CA LYS A 1041 -0.08 -28.62 52.13
C LYS A 1041 1.05 -28.40 53.14
N ASN A 1042 0.71 -27.91 54.33
CA ASN A 1042 1.60 -27.72 55.48
C ASN A 1042 2.48 -26.45 55.47
N LEU A 1043 1.86 -25.28 55.40
CA LEU A 1043 2.50 -24.06 55.91
C LEU A 1043 2.20 -23.93 57.42
N PRO A 1044 3.18 -23.59 58.29
CA PRO A 1044 3.00 -23.61 59.76
C PRO A 1044 1.95 -22.65 60.34
N GLN A 1045 1.40 -21.72 59.57
CA GLN A 1045 0.27 -20.82 59.91
C GLN A 1045 -0.16 -20.11 58.60
N PRO A 1046 -1.30 -19.39 58.56
CA PRO A 1046 -1.66 -18.60 57.37
C PRO A 1046 -0.53 -17.60 57.06
N LEU A 1047 -0.09 -17.50 55.79
CA LEU A 1047 0.93 -16.52 55.38
C LEU A 1047 0.56 -15.07 55.75
N ALA A 1048 -0.72 -14.81 56.02
CA ALA A 1048 -1.23 -13.53 56.52
C ALA A 1048 -0.54 -13.04 57.80
N ASP A 1049 -0.10 -13.94 58.68
CA ASP A 1049 0.41 -13.58 60.02
C ASP A 1049 1.93 -13.37 60.07
N LEU A 1050 2.65 -13.66 58.98
CA LEU A 1050 4.12 -13.68 58.94
C LEU A 1050 4.79 -12.33 58.60
N GLY A 1051 4.02 -11.25 58.40
CA GLY A 1051 4.61 -9.92 58.13
C GLY A 1051 5.46 -9.83 56.86
N LEU A 1052 5.30 -10.77 55.92
CA LEU A 1052 6.15 -10.93 54.74
C LEU A 1052 6.19 -9.67 53.86
N ASP A 1053 7.40 -9.22 53.54
CA ASP A 1053 7.71 -8.18 52.56
C ASP A 1053 8.18 -8.76 51.19
N GLY A 1054 8.61 -7.90 50.27
CA GLY A 1054 9.02 -8.29 48.92
C GLY A 1054 10.31 -9.10 48.85
N GLU A 1055 11.24 -8.92 49.79
CA GLU A 1055 12.49 -9.69 49.84
C GLU A 1055 12.24 -11.11 50.40
N ASP A 1056 11.29 -11.23 51.34
CA ASP A 1056 10.97 -12.50 52.01
C ASP A 1056 10.39 -13.54 51.05
N VAL A 1057 9.59 -13.10 50.08
CA VAL A 1057 9.00 -13.97 49.04
C VAL A 1057 10.05 -14.55 48.10
N LEU A 1058 11.11 -13.79 47.80
CA LEU A 1058 12.22 -14.26 46.96
C LEU A 1058 13.15 -15.21 47.73
N THR A 1059 13.06 -15.21 49.06
CA THR A 1059 13.83 -16.06 49.97
C THR A 1059 13.15 -17.43 50.20
N LEU A 1060 11.84 -17.56 49.93
CA LEU A 1060 11.10 -18.83 49.91
C LEU A 1060 11.68 -19.87 48.93
N ASP A 1061 12.45 -19.43 47.93
CA ASP A 1061 13.15 -20.28 46.96
C ASP A 1061 14.17 -21.23 47.64
N LEU A 1062 14.56 -20.96 48.89
CA LEU A 1062 15.46 -21.78 49.71
C LEU A 1062 14.77 -22.94 50.45
N PHE A 1063 13.43 -22.98 50.51
CA PHE A 1063 12.71 -24.07 51.19
C PHE A 1063 12.53 -25.29 50.27
N LYS A 1064 13.39 -26.31 50.44
CA LYS A 1064 13.13 -27.66 49.92
C LYS A 1064 11.96 -28.28 50.68
N ILE A 1065 10.79 -28.34 50.04
CA ILE A 1065 9.69 -29.20 50.53
C ILE A 1065 10.08 -30.65 50.22
N GLY A 1066 10.66 -31.32 51.22
CA GLY A 1066 10.82 -32.77 51.28
C GLY A 1066 12.26 -33.31 51.29
N GLN A 1067 12.93 -33.31 52.45
CA GLN A 1067 13.79 -34.42 52.94
C GLN A 1067 14.32 -34.16 54.38
N PRO A 1068 14.62 -35.21 55.20
CA PRO A 1068 14.97 -35.09 56.62
C PRO A 1068 16.48 -34.90 56.90
N CYS A 1069 16.77 -34.20 58.01
CA CYS A 1069 18.03 -33.89 58.71
C CYS A 1069 19.39 -34.48 58.25
N ALA A 1070 20.45 -33.65 58.18
CA ALA A 1070 21.80 -33.92 58.73
C ALA A 1070 22.82 -32.73 58.65
N LEU A 1071 23.33 -32.35 59.83
CA LEU A 1071 24.71 -31.94 60.24
C LEU A 1071 25.52 -30.78 59.61
N ASN A 1072 25.90 -29.87 60.52
CA ASN A 1072 27.21 -29.23 60.78
C ASN A 1072 27.99 -28.51 59.66
N THR A 1073 28.14 -27.19 59.78
CA THR A 1073 29.40 -26.48 60.15
C THR A 1073 29.19 -24.96 60.06
N GLY A 1074 29.70 -24.21 61.06
CA GLY A 1074 29.49 -22.77 61.20
C GLY A 1074 30.58 -21.91 60.58
N LEU A 1075 30.21 -20.68 60.17
CA LEU A 1075 30.89 -19.40 60.42
C LEU A 1075 30.13 -18.26 59.70
N LEU A 1076 29.89 -17.19 60.45
CA LEU A 1076 29.13 -15.93 60.26
C LEU A 1076 29.57 -15.08 59.02
N PRO A 1077 28.76 -14.12 58.47
CA PRO A 1077 28.12 -13.04 59.27
C PRO A 1077 26.74 -12.45 58.85
N THR A 1078 26.13 -11.80 59.86
CA THR A 1078 25.01 -10.82 59.90
C THR A 1078 23.57 -11.34 59.93
N GLU A 1079 22.72 -10.77 60.79
CA GLU A 1079 22.34 -11.32 62.12
C GLU A 1079 20.83 -11.10 62.43
N ASP A 1080 20.03 -10.45 61.56
CA ASP A 1080 18.73 -9.91 61.98
C ASP A 1080 17.48 -10.70 61.53
N TRP A 1081 17.59 -11.59 60.53
CA TRP A 1081 16.42 -12.25 59.93
C TRP A 1081 16.06 -13.61 60.55
N LEU A 1082 17.05 -14.36 61.04
CA LEU A 1082 16.87 -15.73 61.54
C LEU A 1082 16.47 -15.82 63.03
N GLN A 1083 16.77 -14.81 63.85
CA GLN A 1083 16.37 -14.81 65.26
C GLN A 1083 14.85 -14.64 65.45
N ARG A 1084 14.14 -14.02 64.49
CA ARG A 1084 12.68 -13.87 64.57
C ARG A 1084 11.90 -15.14 64.24
N LEU A 1085 12.44 -16.03 63.41
CA LEU A 1085 11.80 -17.30 63.06
C LEU A 1085 12.06 -18.41 64.10
N TRP A 1086 13.18 -18.35 64.83
CA TRP A 1086 13.53 -19.38 65.83
C TRP A 1086 12.95 -19.16 67.22
N SER A 1087 12.48 -17.94 67.56
CA SER A 1087 11.88 -17.66 68.87
C SER A 1087 10.39 -18.01 68.99
N LEU A 1088 9.75 -18.58 67.96
CA LEU A 1088 8.31 -18.89 67.97
C LEU A 1088 7.95 -20.36 67.71
N SER A 1089 8.90 -21.30 67.81
CA SER A 1089 8.59 -22.74 67.85
C SER A 1089 9.04 -23.46 69.13
N SER A 1090 9.23 -22.73 70.23
CA SER A 1090 9.51 -23.33 71.54
C SER A 1090 8.51 -22.87 72.60
N ALA A 1091 7.30 -23.45 72.58
CA ALA A 1091 6.47 -23.67 73.76
C ALA A 1091 5.39 -24.74 73.50
N LYS A 1092 5.78 -26.01 73.74
CA LYS A 1092 5.00 -27.27 73.76
C LYS A 1092 4.52 -27.89 72.45
#